data_AF-A0A7C7VK73-F1
#
_entry.id   AF-A0A7C7VK73-F1
#
_cell.length_a   1.000
_cell.length_b   1.000
_cell.length_c   1.000
_cell.angle_alpha   90.00
_cell.angle_beta   90.00
_cell.angle_gamma   90.00
#
_symmetry.space_group_name_H-M   'P 1'
#
loop_
_entity.id
_entity.type
_entity.pdbx_description
1 polymer ?
#
loop_
_entity_poly.entity_id
_entity_poly.type
_entity_poly.pdbx_seq_one_letter_code
_entity_poly.pdbx_strand_id
1 'polypeptide(L)'
;HPLVCVAYNADFDGDQMAVHVPLSVEAQTEARVLMMSTNNVLSPAHGEPIIVATQDIVLGIYFMTRERPGTKGEGRTFVSKEEVLLAFNADVVHLQARIKARIRGELVDTTVGRVILSDILPEEVPFSIINKTMRKKDLARLIDASYRLAGSKRTVILADRIKDMGYRFATLAGISIGINHMVVPVRKEEILEKALEEVVDVQNQYAEGLITPGEQYNKIIDIWTRATDSVAKEMMDEISVEYYRTEDGKVETTPSFNPIFVMADSGARGSKDQIRQLAGMRGLMAKPSGEIIETPIQANFREGLSVLEYFISTHGARKGLADTALKTANSGYLTRRLVDVAQDATITQDDCGTIDGIEIEHLMEGGEIIQRIGERILGRVALMDIVDPVTGEVLVYSGQEIDEEGVSRIEEAGISKVEIRSVLTCRSSFGVCARCYGRDLARGTMVAMGEAVGIIAAESIGEPGTQLTMRTFHIGGTASGKVEQAEINCRGTGTVVFERVNYVRNPAGRNVVLNRNGEIVIQAPDGREIERYPIIYGAELHVQDGEKVQPGQKLAEWDPFTVPILTEVAGKVKFGDIKEGETMQEKVDPVTGKSSRVVTQYKVAEYRPRISIKDQNGRTAKLPSGKGVARYQLPVGAIITVEEGDMVEAGVPLSKIPRETTKTKDITGGLPRIAELFEVRKPKECAIITEIDGIVSFGKDIKSKRRIIVTPEYGEPKEYLVPRGKHINVHEGDYIRAGEQLIDGVIDPHDFLRVKGIKNLARYLVDEIQEVYRLQGVKINDKHIEVIVRQMLRRVKITAVGDTTFMLGEQVERSRFEEENERILVEGGEPASAEPMLLGITRASLTTDSFISAASFQETTKVLTNASIAGKIDNLRGLKENVIMGRLIPAGTGRVFYEEKEKRRA
;
A
#
# COMPACT_ATOMS: atom_id res chain seq x y z
N HIS A 1 14.96 26.48 -12.40
CA HIS A 1 13.57 26.89 -12.72
C HIS A 1 12.64 26.31 -11.66
N PRO A 2 11.71 27.05 -11.05
CA PRO A 2 10.94 26.57 -9.88
C PRO A 2 10.17 25.27 -10.10
N LEU A 3 9.54 25.11 -11.27
CA LEU A 3 8.72 23.94 -11.57
C LEU A 3 9.51 22.61 -11.70
N VAL A 4 10.84 22.66 -11.85
CA VAL A 4 11.67 21.43 -11.88
C VAL A 4 12.29 21.11 -10.53
N CYS A 5 12.16 21.97 -9.51
CA CYS A 5 12.79 21.72 -8.21
C CYS A 5 12.21 20.47 -7.54
N VAL A 6 10.92 20.19 -7.75
CA VAL A 6 10.27 18.95 -7.28
C VAL A 6 10.90 17.72 -7.93
N ALA A 7 11.12 17.75 -9.24
CA ALA A 7 11.71 16.63 -9.97
C ALA A 7 13.18 16.38 -9.57
N TYR A 8 13.93 17.45 -9.27
CA TYR A 8 15.29 17.35 -8.73
C TYR A 8 15.33 17.06 -7.22
N ASN A 9 14.19 17.13 -6.53
CA ASN A 9 14.11 17.19 -5.07
C ASN A 9 15.14 18.18 -4.48
N ALA A 10 15.22 19.37 -5.08
CA ALA A 10 16.20 20.39 -4.73
C ALA A 10 15.64 21.37 -3.70
N ASP A 11 16.38 21.56 -2.60
CA ASP A 11 16.12 22.56 -1.60
C ASP A 11 17.10 23.75 -1.74
N PHE A 12 16.77 24.88 -1.10
CA PHE A 12 17.53 26.14 -1.22
C PHE A 12 18.26 26.53 0.08
N ASP A 13 18.80 25.55 0.79
CA ASP A 13 19.55 25.72 2.05
C ASP A 13 21.08 25.60 1.88
N GLY A 14 21.56 25.42 0.65
CA GLY A 14 22.99 25.32 0.32
C GLY A 14 23.35 24.21 -0.67
N ASP A 15 22.36 23.43 -1.12
CA ASP A 15 22.53 22.38 -2.13
C ASP A 15 23.20 22.88 -3.43
N GLN A 16 23.97 21.99 -4.05
CA GLN A 16 24.73 22.27 -5.27
C GLN A 16 24.23 21.41 -6.45
N MET A 17 24.14 22.02 -7.64
CA MET A 17 23.86 21.30 -8.88
C MET A 17 25.09 21.32 -9.80
N ALA A 18 25.42 20.17 -10.39
CA ALA A 18 26.49 20.05 -11.36
C ALA A 18 25.99 20.35 -12.78
N VAL A 19 26.83 21.01 -13.59
CA VAL A 19 26.53 21.36 -14.99
C VAL A 19 27.49 20.64 -15.92
N HIS A 20 26.94 20.00 -16.95
CA HIS A 20 27.70 19.32 -17.99
C HIS A 20 27.37 19.92 -19.36
N VAL A 21 28.37 20.06 -20.24
CA VAL A 21 28.21 20.65 -21.57
C VAL A 21 28.34 19.55 -22.64
N PRO A 22 27.26 19.19 -23.36
CA PRO A 22 27.34 18.23 -24.45
C PRO A 22 28.10 18.84 -25.64
N LEU A 23 29.20 18.20 -26.05
CA LEU A 23 30.09 18.74 -27.08
C LEU A 23 29.73 18.24 -28.48
N SER A 24 29.42 16.96 -28.65
CA SER A 24 29.10 16.39 -29.97
C SER A 24 27.71 16.80 -30.45
N VAL A 25 27.51 16.81 -31.77
CA VAL A 25 26.22 17.15 -32.39
C VAL A 25 25.15 16.13 -31.98
N GLU A 26 25.54 14.86 -31.90
CA GLU A 26 24.69 13.77 -31.46
C GLU A 26 24.24 13.98 -30.01
N ALA A 27 25.16 14.29 -29.10
CA ALA A 27 24.84 14.53 -27.69
C ALA A 27 23.97 15.78 -27.49
N GLN A 28 24.20 16.85 -28.26
CA GLN A 28 23.36 18.04 -28.24
C GLN A 28 21.94 17.74 -28.72
N THR A 29 21.82 16.94 -29.78
CA THR A 29 20.53 16.52 -30.35
C THR A 29 19.79 15.63 -29.36
N GLU A 30 20.45 14.63 -28.79
CA GLU A 30 19.90 13.74 -27.78
C GLU A 30 19.45 14.50 -26.53
N ALA A 31 20.27 15.43 -26.01
CA ALA A 31 19.91 16.26 -24.87
C ALA A 31 18.66 17.11 -25.14
N ARG A 32 18.52 17.65 -26.36
CA ARG A 32 17.35 18.46 -26.74
C ARG A 32 16.10 17.62 -26.96
N VAL A 33 16.22 16.44 -27.57
CA VAL A 33 15.07 15.60 -27.93
C VAL A 33 14.61 14.75 -26.76
N LEU A 34 15.52 14.17 -25.97
CA LEU A 34 15.19 13.23 -24.90
C LEU A 34 15.26 13.84 -23.50
N MET A 35 16.29 14.63 -23.19
CA MET A 35 16.55 15.07 -21.79
C MET A 35 15.91 16.43 -21.43
N MET A 36 15.43 17.18 -22.41
CA MET A 36 14.88 18.52 -22.18
C MET A 36 13.68 18.46 -21.22
N SER A 37 13.64 19.36 -20.24
CA SER A 37 12.58 19.39 -19.21
C SER A 37 11.17 19.55 -19.79
N THR A 38 11.04 20.21 -20.94
CA THR A 38 9.74 20.38 -21.63
C THR A 38 9.17 19.07 -22.19
N ASN A 39 10.01 18.04 -22.36
CA ASN A 39 9.61 16.75 -22.89
C ASN A 39 9.29 15.75 -21.76
N ASN A 40 9.87 15.96 -20.57
CA ASN A 40 9.76 15.07 -19.41
C ASN A 40 8.83 15.69 -18.34
N VAL A 41 7.53 15.73 -18.65
CA VAL A 41 6.51 16.40 -17.82
C VAL A 41 5.86 15.47 -16.79
N LEU A 42 5.75 14.18 -17.12
CA LEU A 42 5.08 13.17 -16.29
C LEU A 42 6.08 12.33 -15.52
N SER A 43 5.65 11.78 -14.39
CA SER A 43 6.44 10.85 -13.61
C SER A 43 6.50 9.47 -14.29
N PRO A 44 7.68 8.87 -14.47
CA PRO A 44 7.79 7.50 -15.00
C PRO A 44 7.17 6.45 -14.08
N ALA A 45 7.02 6.72 -12.78
CA ALA A 45 6.53 5.75 -11.81
C ALA A 45 5.02 5.50 -11.91
N HIS A 46 4.23 6.55 -12.21
CA HIS A 46 2.76 6.49 -12.16
C HIS A 46 2.04 7.37 -13.19
N GLY A 47 2.75 8.17 -13.98
CA GLY A 47 2.19 8.95 -15.09
C GLY A 47 1.46 10.24 -14.72
N GLU A 48 1.43 10.65 -13.44
CA GLU A 48 0.94 11.98 -13.07
C GLU A 48 2.01 13.04 -13.37
N PRO A 49 1.63 14.31 -13.62
CA PRO A 49 2.59 15.38 -13.84
C PRO A 49 3.53 15.57 -12.65
N ILE A 50 4.84 15.65 -12.92
CA ILE A 50 5.86 15.98 -11.91
C ILE A 50 6.22 17.47 -11.92
N ILE A 51 6.05 18.12 -13.07
CA ILE A 51 6.21 19.57 -13.25
C ILE A 51 4.94 20.28 -12.74
N VAL A 52 4.75 20.28 -11.43
CA VAL A 52 3.57 20.86 -10.78
C VAL A 52 3.95 22.14 -10.06
N ALA A 53 3.03 23.10 -10.04
CA ALA A 53 3.13 24.26 -9.16
C ALA A 53 3.23 23.82 -7.69
N THR A 54 4.16 24.41 -6.95
CA THR A 54 4.39 24.12 -5.53
C THR A 54 4.36 25.36 -4.67
N GLN A 55 4.11 25.14 -3.38
CA GLN A 55 4.22 26.14 -2.31
C GLN A 55 3.51 27.45 -2.69
N ASP A 56 4.25 28.54 -2.81
CA ASP A 56 3.73 29.90 -3.02
C ASP A 56 2.95 30.05 -4.34
N ILE A 57 3.34 29.31 -5.38
CA ILE A 57 2.61 29.34 -6.67
C ILE A 57 1.18 28.84 -6.45
N VAL A 58 1.03 27.73 -5.72
CA VAL A 58 -0.28 27.16 -5.37
C VAL A 58 -1.07 28.14 -4.52
N LEU A 59 -0.41 28.74 -3.53
CA LEU A 59 -1.04 29.68 -2.61
C LEU A 59 -1.63 30.90 -3.35
N GLY A 60 -0.88 31.47 -4.30
CA GLY A 60 -1.34 32.60 -5.10
C GLY A 60 -2.53 32.27 -6.00
N ILE A 61 -2.50 31.11 -6.67
CA ILE A 61 -3.62 30.67 -7.51
C ILE A 61 -4.85 30.29 -6.67
N TYR A 62 -4.64 29.64 -5.52
CA TYR A 62 -5.69 29.34 -4.55
C TYR A 62 -6.36 30.63 -4.06
N PHE A 63 -5.56 31.62 -3.65
CA PHE A 63 -6.07 32.92 -3.20
C PHE A 63 -6.88 33.62 -4.30
N MET A 64 -6.39 33.63 -5.53
CA MET A 64 -7.06 34.25 -6.67
C MET A 64 -8.39 33.57 -7.03
N THR A 65 -8.46 32.23 -6.97
CA THR A 65 -9.65 31.46 -7.40
C THR A 65 -10.70 31.28 -6.32
N ARG A 66 -10.38 31.67 -5.08
CA ARG A 66 -11.29 31.65 -3.95
C ARG A 66 -12.30 32.79 -4.03
N GLU A 67 -13.49 32.55 -3.55
CA GLU A 67 -14.57 33.54 -3.45
C GLU A 67 -14.63 34.17 -2.06
N ARG A 68 -15.00 35.46 -2.01
CA ARG A 68 -15.18 36.20 -0.77
C ARG A 68 -16.50 36.99 -0.85
N PRO A 69 -17.51 36.65 -0.04
CA PRO A 69 -18.76 37.41 -0.02
C PRO A 69 -18.60 38.78 0.64
N GLY A 70 -19.52 39.69 0.32
CA GLY A 70 -19.50 41.08 0.75
C GLY A 70 -18.42 41.93 0.09
N THR A 71 -17.91 41.51 -1.09
CA THR A 71 -16.83 42.23 -1.79
C THR A 71 -17.34 43.16 -2.88
N LYS A 72 -16.55 44.19 -3.20
CA LYS A 72 -16.89 45.16 -4.25
C LYS A 72 -17.18 44.45 -5.57
N GLY A 73 -18.36 44.72 -6.14
CA GLY A 73 -18.73 44.19 -7.45
C GLY A 73 -19.45 42.83 -7.44
N GLU A 74 -19.80 42.31 -6.26
CA GLU A 74 -20.59 41.08 -6.13
C GLU A 74 -21.94 41.17 -6.86
N GLY A 75 -22.33 40.08 -7.52
CA GLY A 75 -23.60 39.94 -8.25
C GLY A 75 -23.66 40.64 -9.61
N ARG A 76 -22.58 41.33 -10.03
CA ARG A 76 -22.53 41.98 -11.35
C ARG A 76 -22.44 40.96 -12.48
N THR A 77 -23.05 41.31 -13.61
CA THR A 77 -23.04 40.50 -14.83
C THR A 77 -22.24 41.21 -15.92
N PHE A 78 -21.35 40.48 -16.58
CA PHE A 78 -20.43 40.97 -17.60
C PHE A 78 -20.66 40.25 -18.93
N VAL A 79 -20.54 40.98 -20.04
CA VAL A 79 -20.79 40.50 -21.40
C VAL A 79 -19.61 39.73 -21.97
N SER A 80 -18.38 40.06 -21.55
CA SER A 80 -17.17 39.37 -22.02
C SER A 80 -16.06 39.35 -20.97
N LYS A 81 -15.02 38.54 -21.22
CA LYS A 81 -13.82 38.48 -20.36
C LYS A 81 -13.06 39.81 -20.31
N GLU A 82 -13.04 40.56 -21.42
CA GLU A 82 -12.34 41.84 -21.54
C GLU A 82 -12.99 42.90 -20.63
N GLU A 83 -14.31 42.89 -20.53
CA GLU A 83 -15.05 43.79 -19.65
C GLU A 83 -14.73 43.53 -18.17
N VAL A 84 -14.61 42.26 -17.79
CA VAL A 84 -14.20 41.86 -16.43
C VAL A 84 -12.78 42.37 -16.11
N LEU A 85 -11.85 42.22 -17.05
CA LEU A 85 -10.47 42.71 -16.90
C LEU A 85 -10.41 44.24 -16.78
N LEU A 86 -11.21 44.96 -17.57
CA LEU A 86 -11.29 46.41 -17.52
C LEU A 86 -11.88 46.89 -16.18
N ALA A 87 -12.94 46.22 -15.70
CA ALA A 87 -13.53 46.51 -14.40
C ALA A 87 -12.56 46.22 -13.23
N PHE A 88 -11.76 45.17 -13.32
CA PHE A 88 -10.73 44.84 -12.34
C PHE A 88 -9.60 45.88 -12.33
N ASN A 89 -9.10 46.26 -13.52
CA ASN A 89 -8.05 47.27 -13.65
C ASN A 89 -8.50 48.67 -13.20
N ALA A 90 -9.80 48.96 -13.29
CA ALA A 90 -10.41 50.20 -12.79
C ALA A 90 -10.77 50.18 -11.29
N ASP A 91 -10.40 49.10 -10.56
CA ASP A 91 -10.73 48.89 -9.13
C ASP A 91 -12.24 48.92 -8.80
N VAL A 92 -13.07 48.59 -9.80
CA VAL A 92 -14.54 48.54 -9.67
C VAL A 92 -15.01 47.21 -9.09
N VAL A 93 -14.25 46.14 -9.32
CA VAL A 93 -14.53 44.79 -8.81
C VAL A 93 -13.33 44.20 -8.08
N HIS A 94 -13.59 43.48 -7.00
CA HIS A 94 -12.55 42.76 -6.25
C HIS A 94 -12.21 41.42 -6.91
N LEU A 95 -10.97 40.95 -6.76
CA LEU A 95 -10.47 39.69 -7.35
C LEU A 95 -11.34 38.47 -7.01
N GLN A 96 -11.84 38.44 -5.78
CA GLN A 96 -12.60 37.32 -5.21
C GLN A 96 -14.12 37.54 -5.25
N ALA A 97 -14.59 38.57 -5.96
CA ALA A 97 -16.01 38.87 -6.08
C ALA A 97 -16.73 37.81 -6.92
N ARG A 98 -17.92 37.38 -6.47
CA ARG A 98 -18.81 36.50 -7.22
C ARG A 98 -19.48 37.30 -8.34
N ILE A 99 -19.28 36.88 -9.58
CA ILE A 99 -19.78 37.56 -10.78
C ILE A 99 -20.40 36.55 -11.76
N LYS A 100 -21.27 37.04 -12.63
CA LYS A 100 -21.71 36.31 -13.81
C LYS A 100 -20.97 36.83 -15.03
N ALA A 101 -20.28 35.97 -15.77
CA ALA A 101 -19.56 36.40 -16.98
C ALA A 101 -19.85 35.42 -18.11
N ARG A 102 -19.97 35.95 -19.33
CA ARG A 102 -20.04 35.10 -20.53
C ARG A 102 -18.64 34.67 -20.95
N ILE A 103 -18.34 33.38 -20.85
CA ILE A 103 -17.05 32.78 -21.19
C ILE A 103 -17.29 31.72 -22.26
N ARG A 104 -16.59 31.84 -23.40
CA ARG A 104 -16.73 30.94 -24.56
C ARG A 104 -18.19 30.73 -25.02
N GLY A 105 -19.03 31.77 -24.89
CA GLY A 105 -20.42 31.76 -25.33
C GLY A 105 -21.45 31.40 -24.25
N GLU A 106 -21.02 30.83 -23.12
CA GLU A 106 -21.90 30.41 -22.02
C GLU A 106 -21.86 31.41 -20.86
N LEU A 107 -23.02 31.71 -20.27
CA LEU A 107 -23.10 32.54 -19.06
C LEU A 107 -22.84 31.66 -17.83
N VAL A 108 -21.74 31.90 -17.13
CA VAL A 108 -21.31 31.09 -15.99
C VAL A 108 -21.15 31.92 -14.72
N ASP A 109 -21.52 31.32 -13.58
CA ASP A 109 -21.22 31.85 -12.24
C ASP A 109 -19.75 31.58 -11.92
N THR A 110 -18.98 32.65 -11.67
CA THR A 110 -17.52 32.58 -11.51
C THR A 110 -17.00 33.72 -10.61
N THR A 111 -15.69 33.80 -10.43
CA THR A 111 -15.02 34.93 -9.78
C THR A 111 -14.11 35.67 -10.76
N VAL A 112 -13.82 36.95 -10.50
CA VAL A 112 -12.90 37.74 -11.33
C VAL A 112 -11.55 37.04 -11.49
N GLY A 113 -11.00 36.47 -10.42
CA GLY A 113 -9.74 35.73 -10.45
C GLY A 113 -9.78 34.45 -11.31
N ARG A 114 -10.90 33.72 -11.34
CA ARG A 114 -11.08 32.57 -12.25
C ARG A 114 -11.18 33.01 -13.71
N VAL A 115 -11.76 34.17 -13.98
CA VAL A 115 -11.77 34.76 -15.34
C VAL A 115 -10.35 35.14 -15.77
N ILE A 116 -9.56 35.76 -14.89
CA ILE A 116 -8.15 36.06 -15.18
C ILE A 116 -7.37 34.77 -15.45
N LEU A 117 -7.58 33.72 -14.66
CA LEU A 117 -6.98 32.41 -14.89
C LEU A 117 -7.39 31.77 -16.22
N SER A 118 -8.58 32.06 -16.73
CA SER A 118 -9.03 31.54 -18.03
C SER A 118 -8.21 32.04 -19.21
N ASP A 119 -7.52 33.18 -19.07
CA ASP A 119 -6.74 33.79 -20.17
C ASP A 119 -5.50 32.97 -20.52
N ILE A 120 -4.97 32.18 -19.57
CA ILE A 120 -3.81 31.32 -19.80
C ILE A 120 -4.20 29.90 -20.25
N LEU A 121 -5.50 29.56 -20.21
CA LEU A 121 -6.01 28.23 -20.51
C LEU A 121 -5.97 27.94 -22.02
N PRO A 122 -5.50 26.75 -22.45
CA PRO A 122 -5.64 26.32 -23.84
C PRO A 122 -7.11 26.25 -24.28
N GLU A 123 -7.38 26.44 -25.57
CA GLU A 123 -8.74 26.42 -26.12
C GLU A 123 -9.43 25.06 -25.96
N GLU A 124 -8.67 23.97 -26.02
CA GLU A 124 -9.17 22.59 -25.88
C GLU A 124 -9.63 22.25 -24.46
N VAL A 125 -9.08 22.93 -23.44
CA VAL A 125 -9.36 22.60 -22.04
C VAL A 125 -10.64 23.31 -21.59
N PRO A 126 -11.65 22.62 -21.04
CA PRO A 126 -12.89 23.23 -20.59
C PRO A 126 -12.72 24.21 -19.42
N PHE A 127 -13.50 25.31 -19.44
CA PHE A 127 -13.50 26.29 -18.34
C PHE A 127 -14.00 25.70 -17.01
N SER A 128 -14.83 24.65 -17.05
CA SER A 128 -15.34 23.96 -15.86
C SER A 128 -14.24 23.41 -14.95
N ILE A 129 -13.06 23.07 -15.50
CA ILE A 129 -11.92 22.56 -14.74
C ILE A 129 -11.35 23.62 -13.79
N ILE A 130 -11.36 24.88 -14.21
CA ILE A 130 -10.84 26.01 -13.41
C ILE A 130 -11.92 26.75 -12.63
N ASN A 131 -13.21 26.47 -12.88
CA ASN A 131 -14.32 27.12 -12.19
C ASN A 131 -14.57 26.55 -10.78
N LYS A 132 -13.52 26.48 -9.97
CA LYS A 132 -13.53 26.03 -8.58
C LYS A 132 -12.34 26.66 -7.86
N THR A 133 -12.31 26.53 -6.54
CA THR A 133 -11.13 26.93 -5.76
C THR A 133 -9.99 25.95 -6.07
N MET A 134 -8.91 26.46 -6.67
CA MET A 134 -7.82 25.64 -7.18
C MET A 134 -6.82 25.30 -6.08
N ARG A 135 -6.89 24.07 -5.56
CA ARG A 135 -5.89 23.53 -4.62
C ARG A 135 -4.72 22.88 -5.37
N LYS A 136 -3.67 22.47 -4.65
CA LYS A 136 -2.51 21.75 -5.22
C LYS A 136 -2.92 20.57 -6.11
N LYS A 137 -3.86 19.74 -5.63
CA LYS A 137 -4.36 18.56 -6.38
C LYS A 137 -5.12 18.96 -7.65
N ASP A 138 -5.88 20.05 -7.60
CA ASP A 138 -6.64 20.54 -8.76
C ASP A 138 -5.73 21.15 -9.82
N LEU A 139 -4.63 21.80 -9.42
CA LEU A 139 -3.61 22.28 -10.35
C LEU A 139 -2.88 21.13 -11.05
N ALA A 140 -2.55 20.05 -10.31
CA ALA A 140 -2.00 18.85 -10.92
C ALA A 140 -2.97 18.24 -11.95
N ARG A 141 -4.26 18.14 -11.62
CA ARG A 141 -5.31 17.69 -12.55
C ARG A 141 -5.47 18.60 -13.77
N LEU A 142 -5.32 19.91 -13.60
CA LEU A 142 -5.36 20.87 -14.72
C LEU A 142 -4.20 20.63 -15.69
N ILE A 143 -3.00 20.41 -15.17
CA ILE A 143 -1.81 20.11 -15.98
C ILE A 143 -1.98 18.76 -16.69
N ASP A 144 -2.48 17.74 -16.01
CA ASP A 144 -2.75 16.42 -16.56
C ASP A 144 -3.81 16.47 -17.68
N ALA A 145 -4.95 17.13 -17.44
CA ALA A 145 -5.99 17.32 -18.44
C ALA A 145 -5.49 18.12 -19.65
N SER A 146 -4.66 19.15 -19.43
CA SER A 146 -4.01 19.90 -20.50
C SER A 146 -3.06 19.02 -21.30
N TYR A 147 -2.29 18.14 -20.65
CA TYR A 147 -1.36 17.24 -21.32
C TYR A 147 -2.09 16.29 -22.27
N ARG A 148 -3.22 15.74 -21.82
CA ARG A 148 -4.01 14.76 -22.56
C ARG A 148 -4.83 15.38 -23.69
N LEU A 149 -5.43 16.56 -23.47
CA LEU A 149 -6.30 17.21 -24.45
C LEU A 149 -5.56 18.13 -25.43
N ALA A 150 -4.58 18.90 -24.93
CA ALA A 150 -3.92 19.98 -25.68
C ALA A 150 -2.47 19.64 -26.09
N GLY A 151 -1.92 18.53 -25.57
CA GLY A 151 -0.57 18.04 -25.85
C GLY A 151 0.54 18.78 -25.11
N SER A 152 1.73 18.18 -25.11
CA SER A 152 2.88 18.60 -24.28
C SER A 152 3.26 20.08 -24.40
N LYS A 153 3.36 20.62 -25.63
CA LYS A 153 3.81 22.00 -25.86
C LYS A 153 2.89 23.04 -25.21
N ARG A 154 1.57 22.89 -25.36
CA ARG A 154 0.59 23.82 -24.78
C ARG A 154 0.57 23.70 -23.25
N THR A 155 0.72 22.49 -22.73
CA THR A 155 0.83 22.23 -21.28
C THR A 155 2.03 22.89 -20.65
N VAL A 156 3.20 22.84 -21.30
CA VAL A 156 4.41 23.51 -20.79
C VAL A 156 4.23 25.02 -20.73
N ILE A 157 3.62 25.63 -21.76
CA ILE A 157 3.31 27.07 -21.77
C ILE A 157 2.32 27.42 -20.66
N LEU A 158 1.28 26.59 -20.46
CA LEU A 158 0.33 26.75 -19.37
C LEU A 158 1.04 26.71 -18.01
N ALA A 159 1.90 25.71 -17.78
CA ALA A 159 2.61 25.54 -16.52
C ALA A 159 3.52 26.73 -16.20
N ASP A 160 4.27 27.24 -17.18
CA ASP A 160 5.13 28.42 -17.01
C ASP A 160 4.32 29.68 -16.70
N ARG A 161 3.19 29.90 -17.39
CA ARG A 161 2.28 31.02 -17.09
C ARG A 161 1.61 30.91 -15.73
N ILE A 162 1.25 29.69 -15.29
CA ILE A 162 0.74 29.44 -13.93
C ILE A 162 1.78 29.86 -12.89
N LYS A 163 3.07 29.56 -13.12
CA LYS A 163 4.16 29.95 -12.22
C LYS A 163 4.25 31.47 -12.10
N ASP A 164 4.31 32.21 -13.21
CA ASP A 164 4.40 33.68 -13.18
C ASP A 164 3.18 34.32 -12.50
N MET A 165 1.98 33.84 -12.84
CA MET A 165 0.75 34.36 -12.26
C MET A 165 0.61 34.02 -10.78
N GLY A 166 0.96 32.79 -10.39
CA GLY A 166 0.94 32.34 -9.00
C GLY A 166 1.86 33.19 -8.13
N TYR A 167 3.09 33.46 -8.54
CA TYR A 167 3.99 34.34 -7.78
C TYR A 167 3.44 35.77 -7.66
N ARG A 168 2.94 36.35 -8.75
CA ARG A 168 2.36 37.70 -8.73
C ARG A 168 1.22 37.82 -7.72
N PHE A 169 0.27 36.89 -7.76
CA PHE A 169 -0.89 36.93 -6.86
C PHE A 169 -0.55 36.48 -5.43
N ALA A 170 0.46 35.63 -5.24
CA ALA A 170 0.97 35.32 -3.91
C ALA A 170 1.55 36.55 -3.21
N THR A 171 2.34 37.37 -3.93
CA THR A 171 2.84 38.65 -3.39
C THR A 171 1.71 39.62 -3.05
N LEU A 172 0.71 39.74 -3.93
CA LEU A 172 -0.45 40.61 -3.69
C LEU A 172 -1.33 40.13 -2.53
N ALA A 173 -1.40 38.82 -2.28
CA ALA A 173 -2.20 38.26 -1.20
C ALA A 173 -1.67 38.66 0.20
N GLY A 174 -0.36 38.95 0.33
CA GLY A 174 0.22 39.42 1.60
C GLY A 174 0.05 38.45 2.77
N ILE A 175 -0.04 37.15 2.51
CA ILE A 175 -0.31 36.12 3.53
C ILE A 175 0.91 36.00 4.46
N SER A 176 0.65 36.09 5.77
CA SER A 176 1.68 36.04 6.82
C SER A 176 1.27 35.14 7.98
N ILE A 177 2.25 34.62 8.73
CA ILE A 177 2.02 33.82 9.94
C ILE A 177 2.32 34.70 11.15
N GLY A 178 1.37 34.79 12.07
CA GLY A 178 1.50 35.49 13.34
C GLY A 178 0.89 34.69 14.48
N ILE A 179 1.21 35.07 15.72
CA ILE A 179 0.75 34.36 16.92
C ILE A 179 -0.78 34.32 17.04
N ASN A 180 -1.47 35.37 16.59
CA ASN A 180 -2.93 35.46 16.60
C ASN A 180 -3.61 34.55 15.58
N HIS A 181 -2.88 34.06 14.56
CA HIS A 181 -3.43 33.13 13.58
C HIS A 181 -3.50 31.69 14.14
N MET A 182 -2.77 31.37 15.21
CA MET A 182 -2.75 30.04 15.83
C MET A 182 -3.90 29.88 16.83
N VAL A 183 -5.14 29.74 16.35
CA VAL A 183 -6.35 29.69 17.21
C VAL A 183 -6.42 28.38 17.98
N VAL A 184 -6.38 28.46 19.32
CA VAL A 184 -6.54 27.30 20.22
C VAL A 184 -8.03 27.03 20.39
N PRO A 185 -8.50 25.77 20.25
CA PRO A 185 -9.91 25.47 20.36
C PRO A 185 -10.43 25.71 21.78
N VAL A 186 -11.63 26.28 21.90
CA VAL A 186 -12.21 26.67 23.21
C VAL A 186 -12.53 25.43 24.04
N ARG A 187 -13.01 24.36 23.40
CA ARG A 187 -13.33 23.08 24.05
C ARG A 187 -12.13 22.20 24.35
N LYS A 188 -10.91 22.68 24.15
CA LYS A 188 -9.70 21.89 24.42
C LYS A 188 -9.67 21.38 25.86
N GLU A 189 -9.91 22.25 26.84
CA GLU A 189 -9.86 21.90 28.26
C GLU A 189 -10.90 20.84 28.61
N GLU A 190 -12.13 20.97 28.10
CA GLU A 190 -13.21 19.99 28.29
C GLU A 190 -12.84 18.60 27.75
N ILE A 191 -12.22 18.53 26.56
CA ILE A 191 -11.77 17.25 25.98
C ILE A 191 -10.65 16.63 26.82
N LEU A 192 -9.72 17.44 27.32
CA LEU A 192 -8.61 16.98 28.15
C LEU A 192 -9.10 16.49 29.53
N GLU A 193 -10.03 17.20 30.16
CA GLU A 193 -10.64 16.79 31.43
C GLU A 193 -11.34 15.45 31.29
N LYS A 194 -12.17 15.28 30.24
CA LYS A 194 -12.82 14.00 29.95
C LYS A 194 -11.83 12.87 29.72
N ALA A 195 -10.75 13.12 28.98
CA ALA A 195 -9.71 12.11 28.75
C ALA A 195 -8.97 11.75 30.05
N LEU A 196 -8.73 12.71 30.93
CA LEU A 196 -8.12 12.48 32.24
C LEU A 196 -9.03 11.65 33.15
N GLU A 197 -10.34 11.91 33.15
CA GLU A 197 -11.33 11.08 33.86
C GLU A 197 -11.33 9.64 33.34
N GLU A 198 -11.37 9.43 32.02
CA GLU A 198 -11.27 8.09 31.41
C GLU A 198 -9.97 7.37 31.81
N VAL A 199 -8.84 8.09 31.89
CA VAL A 199 -7.55 7.52 32.32
C VAL A 199 -7.59 7.13 33.79
N VAL A 200 -8.19 7.95 34.66
CA VAL A 200 -8.37 7.64 36.09
C VAL A 200 -9.25 6.41 36.27
N ASP A 201 -10.33 6.27 35.49
CA ASP A 201 -11.17 5.09 35.50
C ASP A 201 -10.41 3.82 35.08
N VAL A 202 -9.57 3.91 34.05
CA VAL A 202 -8.71 2.79 33.64
C VAL A 202 -7.67 2.45 34.71
N GLN A 203 -7.11 3.46 35.39
CA GLN A 203 -6.21 3.23 36.52
C GLN A 203 -6.92 2.59 37.71
N ASN A 204 -8.18 2.96 37.98
CA ASN A 204 -9.00 2.33 39.01
C ASN A 204 -9.36 0.90 38.64
N GLN A 205 -9.76 0.63 37.39
CA GLN A 205 -9.97 -0.73 36.88
C GLN A 205 -8.73 -1.59 37.04
N TYR A 206 -7.55 -1.02 36.80
CA TYR A 206 -6.30 -1.71 37.06
C TYR A 206 -6.11 -1.95 38.55
N ALA A 207 -6.23 -0.94 39.42
CA ALA A 207 -6.11 -1.09 40.87
C ALA A 207 -7.07 -2.14 41.46
N GLU A 208 -8.29 -2.23 40.93
CA GLU A 208 -9.30 -3.24 41.29
C GLU A 208 -9.05 -4.62 40.64
N GLY A 209 -8.05 -4.74 39.77
CA GLY A 209 -7.65 -5.96 39.07
C GLY A 209 -8.63 -6.41 37.97
N LEU A 210 -9.39 -5.52 37.37
CA LEU A 210 -10.28 -5.84 36.26
C LEU A 210 -9.53 -5.97 34.93
N ILE A 211 -8.38 -5.31 34.81
CA ILE A 211 -7.54 -5.30 33.60
C ILE A 211 -6.08 -5.60 33.94
N THR A 212 -5.33 -6.05 32.94
CA THR A 212 -3.88 -6.32 33.05
C THR A 212 -3.03 -5.07 32.79
N PRO A 213 -1.71 -5.06 33.14
CA PRO A 213 -0.85 -3.89 32.91
C PRO A 213 -0.67 -3.56 31.42
N GLY A 214 -0.65 -4.60 30.57
CA GLY A 214 -0.56 -4.40 29.11
C GLY A 214 -1.82 -3.80 28.52
N GLU A 215 -3.00 -4.25 28.99
CA GLU A 215 -4.28 -3.66 28.61
C GLU A 215 -4.42 -2.23 29.12
N GLN A 216 -3.96 -1.94 30.35
CA GLN A 216 -3.91 -0.60 30.89
C GLN A 216 -3.09 0.33 29.98
N TYR A 217 -1.87 -0.07 29.64
CA TYR A 217 -1.00 0.70 28.74
C TYR A 217 -1.66 0.97 27.37
N ASN A 218 -2.25 -0.06 26.75
CA ASN A 218 -2.92 0.08 25.46
C ASN A 218 -4.16 0.97 25.54
N LYS A 219 -4.99 0.82 26.57
CA LYS A 219 -6.18 1.66 26.80
C LYS A 219 -5.81 3.11 27.02
N ILE A 220 -4.78 3.40 27.81
CA ILE A 220 -4.30 4.77 28.06
C ILE A 220 -3.84 5.42 26.74
N ILE A 221 -3.06 4.70 25.93
CA ILE A 221 -2.63 5.18 24.61
C ILE A 221 -3.83 5.45 23.70
N ASP A 222 -4.82 4.56 23.68
CA ASP A 222 -6.02 4.73 22.87
C ASP A 222 -6.82 5.96 23.30
N ILE A 223 -7.05 6.15 24.61
CA ILE A 223 -7.72 7.35 25.16
C ILE A 223 -7.01 8.62 24.70
N TRP A 224 -5.68 8.68 24.85
CA TRP A 224 -4.91 9.86 24.44
C TRP A 224 -4.86 10.07 22.94
N THR A 225 -4.90 8.99 22.14
CA THR A 225 -4.98 9.07 20.69
C THR A 225 -6.34 9.65 20.28
N ARG A 226 -7.44 9.13 20.83
CA ARG A 226 -8.80 9.64 20.63
C ARG A 226 -8.93 11.10 21.07
N ALA A 227 -8.34 11.48 22.21
CA ALA A 227 -8.33 12.85 22.69
C ALA A 227 -7.56 13.77 21.73
N THR A 228 -6.37 13.34 21.29
CA THR A 228 -5.54 14.10 20.35
C THR A 228 -6.26 14.35 19.02
N ASP A 229 -6.95 13.34 18.49
CA ASP A 229 -7.72 13.45 17.25
C ASP A 229 -8.98 14.31 17.42
N SER A 230 -9.64 14.23 18.58
CA SER A 230 -10.79 15.07 18.90
C SER A 230 -10.41 16.55 18.99
N VAL A 231 -9.30 16.87 19.68
CA VAL A 231 -8.75 18.23 19.73
C VAL A 231 -8.35 18.71 18.33
N ALA A 232 -7.74 17.85 17.51
CA ALA A 232 -7.38 18.20 16.14
C ALA A 232 -8.60 18.52 15.27
N LYS A 233 -9.68 17.74 15.43
CA LYS A 233 -10.93 17.95 14.70
C LYS A 233 -11.60 19.26 15.12
N GLU A 234 -11.78 19.50 16.42
CA GLU A 234 -12.41 20.73 16.91
C GLU A 234 -11.60 21.97 16.50
N MET A 235 -10.27 21.90 16.60
CA MET A 235 -9.38 22.97 16.12
C MET A 235 -9.58 23.25 14.62
N MET A 236 -9.68 22.21 13.79
CA MET A 236 -9.90 22.38 12.35
C MET A 236 -11.29 22.93 12.06
N ASP A 237 -12.32 22.49 12.79
CA ASP A 237 -13.68 22.95 12.61
C ASP A 237 -13.80 24.44 12.99
N GLU A 238 -13.21 24.86 14.12
CA GLU A 238 -13.16 26.27 14.54
C GLU A 238 -12.34 27.15 13.59
N ILE A 239 -11.13 26.73 13.18
CA ILE A 239 -10.26 27.55 12.32
C ILE A 239 -10.79 27.64 10.88
N SER A 240 -11.61 26.69 10.44
CA SER A 240 -12.09 26.58 9.06
C SER A 240 -13.24 27.52 8.73
N VAL A 241 -13.96 28.05 9.73
CA VAL A 241 -15.15 28.87 9.51
C VAL A 241 -14.94 30.29 10.03
N GLU A 242 -15.43 31.26 9.28
CA GLU A 242 -15.49 32.67 9.66
C GLU A 242 -16.90 33.19 9.38
N TYR A 243 -17.48 33.89 10.36
CA TYR A 243 -18.85 34.40 10.31
C TYR A 243 -18.85 35.83 9.77
N TYR A 244 -19.55 36.04 8.66
CA TYR A 244 -19.74 37.36 8.07
C TYR A 244 -21.19 37.83 8.25
N ARG A 245 -21.38 39.11 8.56
CA ARG A 245 -22.71 39.74 8.60
C ARG A 245 -22.98 40.43 7.28
N THR A 246 -23.98 39.97 6.55
CA THR A 246 -24.46 40.66 5.34
C THR A 246 -25.11 41.99 5.68
N GLU A 247 -25.22 42.89 4.69
CA GLU A 247 -25.89 44.19 4.83
C GLU A 247 -27.35 44.07 5.33
N ASP A 248 -27.99 42.92 5.07
CA ASP A 248 -29.34 42.56 5.56
C ASP A 248 -29.38 42.02 7.01
N GLY A 249 -28.25 42.02 7.73
CA GLY A 249 -28.15 41.55 9.12
C GLY A 249 -28.15 40.04 9.32
N LYS A 250 -28.14 39.24 8.25
CA LYS A 250 -28.00 37.78 8.30
C LYS A 250 -26.54 37.39 8.54
N VAL A 251 -26.32 36.35 9.34
CA VAL A 251 -24.99 35.78 9.57
C VAL A 251 -24.80 34.63 8.60
N GLU A 252 -23.85 34.77 7.67
CA GLU A 252 -23.45 33.69 6.77
C GLU A 252 -22.10 33.11 7.22
N THR A 253 -21.98 31.78 7.10
CA THR A 253 -20.75 31.05 7.36
C THR A 253 -19.94 30.98 6.07
N THR A 254 -18.67 31.37 6.16
CA THR A 254 -17.73 31.27 5.04
C THR A 254 -16.50 30.52 5.46
N PRO A 255 -15.80 29.85 4.52
CA PRO A 255 -14.49 29.32 4.83
C PRO A 255 -13.56 30.45 5.30
N SER A 256 -12.79 30.20 6.34
CA SER A 256 -11.96 31.18 7.05
C SER A 256 -10.79 31.70 6.23
N PHE A 257 -10.50 32.99 6.33
CA PHE A 257 -9.33 33.60 5.69
C PHE A 257 -8.07 33.55 6.55
N ASN A 258 -8.09 32.80 7.66
CA ASN A 258 -6.90 32.58 8.49
C ASN A 258 -5.73 32.04 7.65
N PRO A 259 -4.56 32.70 7.66
CA PRO A 259 -3.39 32.28 6.89
C PRO A 259 -2.96 30.82 7.08
N ILE A 260 -3.02 30.31 8.31
CA ILE A 260 -2.62 28.93 8.62
C ILE A 260 -3.58 27.94 7.97
N PHE A 261 -4.89 28.21 8.07
CA PHE A 261 -5.91 27.41 7.40
C PHE A 261 -5.76 27.47 5.88
N VAL A 262 -5.52 28.66 5.32
CA VAL A 262 -5.30 28.85 3.88
C VAL A 262 -4.11 28.05 3.35
N MET A 263 -2.98 28.05 4.08
CA MET A 263 -1.80 27.28 3.69
C MET A 263 -2.08 25.76 3.66
N ALA A 264 -2.83 25.26 4.64
CA ALA A 264 -3.18 23.86 4.72
C ALA A 264 -4.28 23.43 3.73
N ASP A 265 -5.36 24.21 3.59
CA ASP A 265 -6.46 23.88 2.67
C ASP A 265 -6.01 23.95 1.20
N SER A 266 -5.16 24.92 0.86
CA SER A 266 -4.56 25.02 -0.48
C SER A 266 -3.63 23.84 -0.78
N GLY A 267 -3.10 23.18 0.25
CA GLY A 267 -2.07 22.14 0.13
C GLY A 267 -0.70 22.70 -0.26
N ALA A 268 -0.49 24.02 -0.14
CA ALA A 268 0.79 24.67 -0.41
C ALA A 268 1.85 24.23 0.60
N ARG A 269 1.53 24.30 1.91
CA ARG A 269 2.38 23.88 3.03
C ARG A 269 1.53 23.72 4.28
N GLY A 270 1.83 22.74 5.13
CA GLY A 270 1.06 22.48 6.34
C GLY A 270 0.19 21.23 6.21
N SER A 271 0.42 20.25 7.09
CA SER A 271 -0.52 19.14 7.31
C SER A 271 -1.44 19.43 8.49
N LYS A 272 -2.55 18.68 8.59
CA LYS A 272 -3.44 18.74 9.77
C LYS A 272 -2.65 18.48 11.06
N ASP A 273 -1.71 17.53 11.05
CA ASP A 273 -0.86 17.22 12.21
C ASP A 273 0.07 18.37 12.59
N GLN A 274 0.61 19.10 11.60
CA GLN A 274 1.43 20.28 11.87
C GLN A 274 0.62 21.41 12.50
N ILE A 275 -0.60 21.66 12.00
CA ILE A 275 -1.50 22.66 12.61
C ILE A 275 -1.90 22.23 14.02
N ARG A 276 -2.19 20.94 14.21
CA ARG A 276 -2.51 20.36 15.53
C ARG A 276 -1.41 20.65 16.54
N GLN A 277 -0.15 20.49 16.17
CA GLN A 277 0.98 20.80 17.05
C GLN A 277 1.13 22.30 17.34
N LEU A 278 0.72 23.18 16.41
CA LEU A 278 0.80 24.62 16.60
C LEU A 278 -0.27 25.15 17.56
N ALA A 279 -1.51 24.70 17.43
CA ALA A 279 -2.65 25.31 18.12
C ALA A 279 -3.56 24.34 18.89
N GLY A 280 -3.48 23.03 18.64
CA GLY A 280 -4.24 22.01 19.37
C GLY A 280 -3.44 21.47 20.56
N MET A 281 -2.80 20.32 20.35
CA MET A 281 -1.86 19.70 21.29
C MET A 281 -0.82 18.89 20.52
N ARG A 282 0.35 18.65 21.11
CA ARG A 282 1.40 17.86 20.44
C ARG A 282 1.12 16.36 20.48
N GLY A 283 0.55 15.85 21.57
CA GLY A 283 0.10 14.46 21.70
C GLY A 283 1.19 13.49 22.17
N LEU A 284 1.06 12.22 21.80
CA LEU A 284 1.93 11.12 22.25
C LEU A 284 3.24 11.07 21.46
N MET A 285 4.35 10.78 22.16
CA MET A 285 5.70 10.68 21.60
C MET A 285 6.21 9.24 21.67
N ALA A 286 7.12 8.86 20.77
CA ALA A 286 7.76 7.55 20.78
C ALA A 286 9.13 7.58 21.51
N LYS A 287 9.42 6.51 22.27
CA LYS A 287 10.74 6.23 22.84
C LYS A 287 11.73 5.81 21.74
N PRO A 288 13.05 5.85 22.00
CA PRO A 288 14.07 5.28 21.11
C PRO A 288 13.81 3.80 20.79
N SER A 289 13.24 3.03 21.74
CA SER A 289 12.84 1.63 21.53
C SER A 289 11.72 1.45 20.51
N GLY A 290 10.93 2.49 20.21
CA GLY A 290 9.73 2.42 19.36
C GLY A 290 8.42 2.36 20.14
N GLU A 291 8.47 2.08 21.45
CA GLU A 291 7.29 2.12 22.32
C GLU A 291 6.76 3.56 22.48
N ILE A 292 5.45 3.72 22.63
CA ILE A 292 4.83 5.01 22.87
C ILE A 292 4.95 5.38 24.36
N ILE A 293 5.20 6.65 24.65
CA ILE A 293 5.24 7.16 26.02
C ILE A 293 3.80 7.44 26.45
N GLU A 294 3.38 6.84 27.57
CA GLU A 294 2.03 6.95 28.12
C GLU A 294 1.64 8.37 28.55
N THR A 295 2.63 9.21 28.86
CA THR A 295 2.44 10.62 29.21
C THR A 295 2.45 11.49 27.94
N PRO A 296 1.30 12.05 27.51
CA PRO A 296 1.24 12.91 26.34
C PRO A 296 1.77 14.31 26.64
N ILE A 297 2.08 15.06 25.58
CA ILE A 297 2.31 16.49 25.63
C ILE A 297 0.99 17.20 25.35
N GLN A 298 0.37 17.75 26.39
CA GLN A 298 -0.94 18.42 26.34
C GLN A 298 -0.84 19.83 25.75
N ALA A 299 0.33 20.46 25.93
CA ALA A 299 0.60 21.78 25.39
C ALA A 299 0.81 21.78 23.87
N ASN A 300 0.63 22.96 23.26
CA ASN A 300 0.99 23.25 21.87
C ASN A 300 2.11 24.29 21.78
N PHE A 301 2.59 24.59 20.56
CA PHE A 301 3.67 25.56 20.38
C PHE A 301 3.28 27.01 20.71
N ARG A 302 1.99 27.36 20.63
CA ARG A 302 1.51 28.69 21.03
C ARG A 302 1.55 28.87 22.56
N GLU A 303 1.17 27.84 23.31
CA GLU A 303 1.18 27.81 24.78
C GLU A 303 2.60 27.70 25.35
N GLY A 304 3.49 27.03 24.61
CA GLY A 304 4.85 26.74 25.05
C GLY A 304 4.96 25.37 25.72
N LEU A 305 6.18 24.82 25.77
CA LEU A 305 6.43 23.50 26.35
C LEU A 305 7.19 23.63 27.67
N SER A 306 6.81 22.83 28.65
CA SER A 306 7.61 22.66 29.87
C SER A 306 8.94 21.96 29.57
N VAL A 307 9.90 22.05 30.50
CA VAL A 307 11.22 21.40 30.36
C VAL A 307 11.07 19.89 30.15
N LEU A 308 10.14 19.24 30.87
CA LEU A 308 9.92 17.80 30.77
C LEU A 308 9.28 17.42 29.42
N GLU A 309 8.24 18.12 28.98
CA GLU A 309 7.60 17.88 27.69
C GLU A 309 8.56 18.09 26.52
N TYR A 310 9.37 19.15 26.58
CA TYR A 310 10.42 19.39 25.60
C TYR A 310 11.43 18.24 25.59
N PHE A 311 11.92 17.81 26.76
CA PHE A 311 12.87 16.71 26.88
C PHE A 311 12.32 15.38 26.34
N ILE A 312 11.06 15.06 26.65
CA ILE A 312 10.36 13.89 26.09
C ILE A 312 10.31 13.97 24.56
N SER A 313 9.96 15.14 24.01
CA SER A 313 9.94 15.34 22.56
C SER A 313 11.30 15.19 21.89
N THR A 314 12.41 15.46 22.60
CA THR A 314 13.76 15.33 22.01
C THR A 314 14.15 13.89 21.68
N HIS A 315 13.60 12.90 22.39
CA HIS A 315 13.92 11.49 22.16
C HIS A 315 13.42 11.02 20.79
N GLY A 316 12.15 11.29 20.49
CA GLY A 316 11.55 11.00 19.19
C GLY A 316 12.28 11.74 18.08
N ALA A 317 12.46 13.06 18.23
CA ALA A 317 13.13 13.90 17.23
C ALA A 317 14.56 13.40 16.91
N ARG A 318 15.35 13.05 17.94
CA ARG A 318 16.71 12.53 17.74
C ARG A 318 16.71 11.17 17.05
N LYS A 319 15.78 10.27 17.41
CA LYS A 319 15.64 8.98 16.74
C LYS A 319 15.30 9.18 15.27
N GLY A 320 14.32 10.01 14.94
CA GLY A 320 13.92 10.30 13.56
C GLY A 320 15.07 10.85 12.72
N LEU A 321 15.88 11.76 13.29
CA LEU A 321 17.09 12.29 12.65
C LEU A 321 18.14 11.20 12.40
N ALA A 322 18.45 10.39 13.41
CA ALA A 322 19.43 9.31 13.30
C ALA A 322 19.00 8.24 12.29
N ASP A 323 17.72 7.85 12.32
CA ASP A 323 17.15 6.88 11.37
C ASP A 323 17.21 7.41 9.95
N THR A 324 16.88 8.69 9.72
CA THR A 324 16.97 9.31 8.40
C THR A 324 18.41 9.27 7.86
N ALA A 325 19.39 9.63 8.70
CA ALA A 325 20.79 9.61 8.32
C ALA A 325 21.32 8.21 7.99
N LEU A 326 20.92 7.18 8.76
CA LEU A 326 21.39 5.81 8.58
C LEU A 326 20.64 5.03 7.49
N LYS A 327 19.31 5.16 7.42
CA LYS A 327 18.47 4.37 6.52
C LYS A 327 18.57 4.82 5.06
N THR A 328 18.93 6.08 4.79
CA THR A 328 19.16 6.60 3.43
C THR A 328 20.22 5.77 2.69
N ALA A 329 21.30 5.37 3.36
CA ALA A 329 22.34 4.54 2.77
C ALA A 329 21.82 3.16 2.33
N ASN A 330 20.92 2.54 3.11
CA ASN A 330 20.32 1.26 2.78
C ASN A 330 19.42 1.35 1.53
N SER A 331 18.68 2.45 1.40
CA SER A 331 17.82 2.68 0.22
C SER A 331 18.62 2.91 -1.05
N GLY A 332 19.66 3.76 -0.98
CA GLY A 332 20.56 3.97 -2.13
C GLY A 332 21.25 2.67 -2.55
N TYR A 333 21.63 1.84 -1.57
CA TYR A 333 22.22 0.53 -1.85
C TYR A 333 21.22 -0.46 -2.46
N LEU A 334 19.95 -0.45 -2.03
CA LEU A 334 18.88 -1.23 -2.67
C LEU A 334 18.66 -0.78 -4.11
N THR A 335 18.59 0.53 -4.36
CA THR A 335 18.41 1.09 -5.71
C THR A 335 19.51 0.64 -6.65
N ARG A 336 20.77 0.70 -6.20
CA ARG A 336 21.91 0.17 -6.97
C ARG A 336 21.72 -1.30 -7.32
N ARG A 337 21.31 -2.15 -6.37
CA ARG A 337 21.08 -3.58 -6.62
C ARG A 337 19.94 -3.82 -7.61
N LEU A 338 18.86 -3.04 -7.53
CA LEU A 338 17.73 -3.13 -8.46
C LEU A 338 18.20 -2.82 -9.89
N VAL A 339 18.98 -1.75 -10.06
CA VAL A 339 19.56 -1.38 -11.37
C VAL A 339 20.44 -2.50 -11.91
N ASP A 340 21.31 -3.07 -11.08
CA ASP A 340 22.23 -4.13 -11.49
C ASP A 340 21.52 -5.40 -11.99
N VAL A 341 20.36 -5.72 -11.42
CA VAL A 341 19.52 -6.86 -11.85
C VAL A 341 18.68 -6.51 -13.07
N ALA A 342 18.18 -5.28 -13.15
CA ALA A 342 17.17 -4.90 -14.14
C ALA A 342 17.74 -4.35 -15.43
N GLN A 343 18.99 -3.90 -15.47
CA GLN A 343 19.61 -3.21 -16.61
C GLN A 343 19.49 -3.93 -17.98
N ASP A 344 19.38 -5.26 -18.00
CA ASP A 344 19.24 -6.04 -19.24
C ASP A 344 17.81 -6.00 -19.80
N ALA A 345 16.83 -5.50 -19.04
CA ALA A 345 15.45 -5.36 -19.46
C ALA A 345 15.27 -4.11 -20.33
N THR A 346 15.32 -4.29 -21.64
CA THR A 346 15.02 -3.28 -22.65
C THR A 346 13.85 -3.72 -23.53
N ILE A 347 13.18 -2.77 -24.20
CA ILE A 347 12.15 -3.12 -25.19
C ILE A 347 12.82 -3.56 -26.49
N THR A 348 12.69 -4.85 -26.83
CA THR A 348 13.41 -5.46 -27.96
C THR A 348 12.52 -5.68 -29.18
N GLN A 349 11.27 -6.08 -28.98
CA GLN A 349 10.27 -6.37 -30.01
C GLN A 349 8.90 -5.75 -29.68
N ASP A 350 7.99 -5.64 -30.65
CA ASP A 350 6.65 -5.07 -30.43
C ASP A 350 5.71 -6.04 -29.69
N ASP A 351 5.58 -7.26 -30.23
CA ASP A 351 4.72 -8.31 -29.67
C ASP A 351 5.48 -9.64 -29.59
N CYS A 352 5.45 -10.29 -28.42
CA CYS A 352 5.99 -11.64 -28.24
C CYS A 352 4.99 -12.77 -28.58
N GLY A 353 3.75 -12.45 -28.96
CA GLY A 353 2.71 -13.44 -29.31
C GLY A 353 2.21 -14.28 -28.14
N THR A 354 2.46 -13.85 -26.89
CA THR A 354 1.99 -14.60 -25.72
C THR A 354 0.46 -14.56 -25.61
N ILE A 355 -0.13 -15.73 -25.38
CA ILE A 355 -1.56 -15.91 -25.04
C ILE A 355 -1.79 -15.98 -23.54
N ASP A 356 -0.73 -15.90 -22.74
CA ASP A 356 -0.80 -15.93 -21.27
C ASP A 356 -0.66 -14.50 -20.72
N GLY A 357 -1.55 -14.14 -19.80
CA GLY A 357 -1.56 -12.84 -19.12
C GLY A 357 -1.71 -13.01 -17.61
N ILE A 358 -2.02 -11.94 -16.90
CA ILE A 358 -2.33 -11.98 -15.47
C ILE A 358 -3.71 -11.40 -15.22
N GLU A 359 -4.44 -12.01 -14.29
CA GLU A 359 -5.70 -11.47 -13.80
C GLU A 359 -5.39 -10.44 -12.72
N ILE A 360 -5.91 -9.22 -12.89
CA ILE A 360 -5.76 -8.11 -11.95
C ILE A 360 -7.11 -7.80 -11.31
N GLU A 361 -7.08 -7.55 -10.00
CA GLU A 361 -8.23 -7.14 -9.18
C GLU A 361 -7.89 -5.93 -8.29
N HIS A 362 -8.87 -5.44 -7.54
CA HIS A 362 -8.65 -4.43 -6.51
C HIS A 362 -7.61 -4.90 -5.48
N LEU A 363 -6.65 -4.04 -5.13
CA LEU A 363 -5.74 -4.33 -4.03
C LEU A 363 -6.47 -4.02 -2.71
N MET A 364 -6.69 -5.05 -1.90
CA MET A 364 -7.42 -4.95 -0.64
C MET A 364 -6.51 -5.27 0.55
N GLU A 365 -6.61 -4.50 1.64
CA GLU A 365 -6.02 -4.82 2.94
C GLU A 365 -7.08 -4.64 4.02
N GLY A 366 -7.29 -5.65 4.86
CA GLY A 366 -8.26 -5.56 5.97
C GLY A 366 -9.69 -5.23 5.56
N GLY A 367 -10.09 -5.51 4.31
CA GLY A 367 -11.42 -5.18 3.77
C GLY A 367 -11.54 -3.76 3.19
N GLU A 368 -10.48 -2.95 3.21
CA GLU A 368 -10.44 -1.66 2.50
C GLU A 368 -9.75 -1.80 1.14
N ILE A 369 -10.32 -1.14 0.11
CA ILE A 369 -9.70 -1.05 -1.20
C ILE A 369 -8.61 0.03 -1.14
N ILE A 370 -7.35 -0.40 -1.10
CA ILE A 370 -6.19 0.50 -1.14
C ILE A 370 -6.01 1.07 -2.55
N GLN A 371 -6.15 0.22 -3.57
CA GLN A 371 -5.95 0.59 -4.96
C GLN A 371 -7.06 -0.01 -5.83
N ARG A 372 -7.70 0.87 -6.61
CA ARG A 372 -8.76 0.46 -7.55
C ARG A 372 -8.15 -0.22 -8.77
N ILE A 373 -8.95 -1.08 -9.41
CA ILE A 373 -8.55 -1.78 -10.64
C ILE A 373 -8.19 -0.78 -11.75
N GLY A 374 -8.94 0.31 -11.90
CA GLY A 374 -8.69 1.36 -12.89
C GLY A 374 -7.28 1.94 -12.82
N GLU A 375 -6.77 2.20 -11.61
CA GLU A 375 -5.38 2.67 -11.43
C GLU A 375 -4.32 1.61 -11.80
N ARG A 376 -4.64 0.32 -11.65
CA ARG A 376 -3.70 -0.79 -11.92
C ARG A 376 -3.61 -1.12 -13.41
N ILE A 377 -4.74 -1.08 -14.11
CA ILE A 377 -4.84 -1.46 -15.52
C ILE A 377 -4.49 -0.32 -16.49
N LEU A 378 -4.44 0.93 -16.01
CA LEU A 378 -4.14 2.09 -16.84
C LEU A 378 -2.81 1.93 -17.62
N GLY A 379 -2.88 2.09 -18.93
CA GLY A 379 -1.73 1.97 -19.84
C GLY A 379 -1.18 0.55 -19.94
N ARG A 380 -2.00 -0.47 -19.64
CA ARG A 380 -1.73 -1.89 -19.92
C ARG A 380 -2.48 -2.31 -21.19
N VAL A 381 -2.15 -3.50 -21.69
CA VAL A 381 -2.79 -4.05 -22.88
C VAL A 381 -3.73 -5.18 -22.46
N ALA A 382 -4.97 -5.13 -22.93
CA ALA A 382 -5.95 -6.18 -22.67
C ALA A 382 -5.52 -7.50 -23.34
N LEU A 383 -5.61 -8.62 -22.62
CA LEU A 383 -5.33 -9.94 -23.19
C LEU A 383 -6.53 -10.44 -24.01
N MET A 384 -7.73 -10.32 -23.45
CA MET A 384 -8.99 -10.72 -24.07
C MET A 384 -9.93 -9.52 -24.20
N ASP A 385 -10.99 -9.67 -24.99
CA ASP A 385 -12.04 -8.65 -25.10
C ASP A 385 -12.70 -8.46 -23.73
N ILE A 386 -12.67 -7.23 -23.23
CA ILE A 386 -13.32 -6.85 -21.99
C ILE A 386 -14.75 -6.46 -22.33
N VAL A 387 -15.70 -7.29 -21.93
CA VAL A 387 -17.13 -7.10 -22.21
C VAL A 387 -17.87 -6.61 -20.97
N ASP A 388 -18.83 -5.73 -21.17
CA ASP A 388 -19.79 -5.37 -20.13
C ASP A 388 -20.72 -6.58 -19.86
N PRO A 389 -20.78 -7.08 -18.61
CA PRO A 389 -21.62 -8.24 -18.27
C PRO A 389 -23.12 -8.00 -18.48
N VAL A 390 -23.59 -6.74 -18.53
CA VAL A 390 -25.01 -6.42 -18.66
C VAL A 390 -25.41 -6.23 -20.12
N THR A 391 -24.70 -5.36 -20.83
CA THR A 391 -25.05 -5.00 -22.22
C THR A 391 -24.47 -5.97 -23.24
N GLY A 392 -23.42 -6.72 -22.89
CA GLY A 392 -22.65 -7.54 -23.82
C GLY A 392 -21.80 -6.72 -24.79
N GLU A 393 -21.70 -5.40 -24.60
CA GLU A 393 -20.87 -4.54 -25.43
C GLU A 393 -19.38 -4.73 -25.08
N VAL A 394 -18.53 -4.76 -26.11
CA VAL A 394 -17.08 -4.78 -25.92
C VAL A 394 -16.61 -3.39 -25.51
N LEU A 395 -16.08 -3.28 -24.29
CA LEU A 395 -15.53 -2.06 -23.72
C LEU A 395 -14.13 -1.77 -24.27
N VAL A 396 -13.27 -2.79 -24.30
CA VAL A 396 -11.91 -2.73 -24.84
C VAL A 396 -11.60 -4.04 -25.57
N TYR A 397 -11.08 -3.94 -26.79
CA TYR A 397 -10.72 -5.11 -27.59
C TYR A 397 -9.41 -5.76 -27.14
N SER A 398 -9.26 -7.06 -27.40
CA SER A 398 -8.02 -7.81 -27.19
C SER A 398 -6.85 -7.16 -27.94
N GLY A 399 -5.71 -7.02 -27.25
CA GLY A 399 -4.51 -6.39 -27.80
C GLY A 399 -4.55 -4.87 -27.86
N GLN A 400 -5.64 -4.22 -27.43
CA GLN A 400 -5.74 -2.77 -27.31
C GLN A 400 -5.16 -2.26 -25.98
N GLU A 401 -4.55 -1.08 -26.02
CA GLU A 401 -4.16 -0.34 -24.82
C GLU A 401 -5.40 0.14 -24.05
N ILE A 402 -5.39 -0.05 -22.73
CA ILE A 402 -6.41 0.44 -21.82
C ILE A 402 -6.06 1.89 -21.46
N ASP A 403 -6.66 2.83 -22.17
CA ASP A 403 -6.57 4.28 -21.93
C ASP A 403 -7.58 4.75 -20.87
N GLU A 404 -7.66 6.05 -20.61
CA GLU A 404 -8.50 6.58 -19.54
C GLU A 404 -9.99 6.53 -19.83
N GLU A 405 -10.37 6.54 -21.12
CA GLU A 405 -11.74 6.30 -21.54
C GLU A 405 -12.11 4.83 -21.31
N GLY A 406 -11.22 3.90 -21.70
CA GLY A 406 -11.35 2.47 -21.43
C GLY A 406 -11.46 2.17 -19.94
N VAL A 407 -10.62 2.78 -19.10
CA VAL A 407 -10.72 2.65 -17.63
C VAL A 407 -12.08 3.14 -17.12
N SER A 408 -12.54 4.31 -17.58
CA SER A 408 -13.82 4.88 -17.13
C SER A 408 -14.98 3.95 -17.48
N ARG A 409 -15.01 3.40 -18.70
CA ARG A 409 -16.01 2.42 -19.14
C ARG A 409 -15.98 1.13 -18.30
N ILE A 410 -14.79 0.63 -17.97
CA ILE A 410 -14.62 -0.58 -17.13
C ILE A 410 -15.10 -0.34 -15.70
N GLU A 411 -14.80 0.83 -15.12
CA GLU A 411 -15.26 1.21 -13.79
C GLU A 411 -16.78 1.42 -13.74
N GLU A 412 -17.37 2.05 -14.76
CA GLU A 412 -18.83 2.23 -14.89
C GLU A 412 -19.58 0.90 -15.04
N ALA A 413 -19.02 -0.07 -15.77
CA ALA A 413 -19.56 -1.43 -15.87
C ALA A 413 -19.43 -2.23 -14.56
N GLY A 414 -18.65 -1.74 -13.59
CA GLY A 414 -18.43 -2.38 -12.29
C GLY A 414 -17.67 -3.71 -12.40
N ILE A 415 -16.75 -3.81 -13.36
CA ILE A 415 -15.92 -5.01 -13.56
C ILE A 415 -14.83 -5.05 -12.48
N SER A 416 -14.80 -6.13 -11.70
CA SER A 416 -13.87 -6.31 -10.59
C SER A 416 -12.56 -7.01 -10.97
N LYS A 417 -12.53 -7.67 -12.15
CA LYS A 417 -11.43 -8.52 -12.61
C LYS A 417 -11.18 -8.33 -14.10
N VAL A 418 -9.91 -8.15 -14.47
CA VAL A 418 -9.50 -7.97 -15.87
C VAL A 418 -8.23 -8.77 -16.16
N GLU A 419 -8.22 -9.46 -17.30
CA GLU A 419 -7.02 -10.13 -17.81
C GLU A 419 -6.19 -9.20 -18.69
N ILE A 420 -4.95 -8.96 -18.26
CA ILE A 420 -4.01 -8.09 -18.97
C ILE A 420 -2.75 -8.84 -19.39
N ARG A 421 -2.07 -8.32 -20.41
CA ARG A 421 -0.69 -8.70 -20.70
C ARG A 421 0.23 -8.12 -19.64
N SER A 422 1.25 -8.90 -19.27
CA SER A 422 2.24 -8.49 -18.26
C SER A 422 3.65 -8.80 -18.71
N VAL A 423 4.60 -8.08 -18.12
CA VAL A 423 6.03 -8.33 -18.25
C VAL A 423 6.39 -9.72 -17.71
N LEU A 424 5.65 -10.23 -16.72
CA LEU A 424 5.86 -11.55 -16.12
C LEU A 424 5.61 -12.71 -17.10
N THR A 425 4.63 -12.58 -17.99
CA THR A 425 4.24 -13.63 -18.96
C THR A 425 4.84 -13.43 -20.35
N CYS A 426 5.72 -12.43 -20.51
CA CYS A 426 6.36 -12.13 -21.79
C CYS A 426 7.31 -13.25 -22.23
N ARG A 427 7.15 -13.75 -23.46
CA ARG A 427 7.96 -14.82 -24.06
C ARG A 427 9.19 -14.33 -24.84
N SER A 428 9.52 -13.04 -24.73
CA SER A 428 10.74 -12.51 -25.37
C SER A 428 11.99 -13.18 -24.81
N SER A 429 12.83 -13.73 -25.68
CA SER A 429 14.10 -14.39 -25.32
C SER A 429 15.08 -13.42 -24.64
N PHE A 430 15.18 -12.21 -25.19
CA PHE A 430 15.92 -11.09 -24.62
C PHE A 430 15.01 -9.87 -24.45
N GLY A 431 15.15 -9.19 -23.31
CA GLY A 431 14.35 -8.01 -22.98
C GLY A 431 12.87 -8.31 -22.77
N VAL A 432 12.03 -7.33 -23.13
CA VAL A 432 10.58 -7.36 -22.98
C VAL A 432 9.93 -6.83 -24.28
N CYS A 433 8.74 -7.33 -24.64
CA CYS A 433 8.00 -6.76 -25.77
C CYS A 433 7.19 -5.53 -25.36
N ALA A 434 6.95 -4.61 -26.29
CA ALA A 434 6.20 -3.39 -26.04
C ALA A 434 4.81 -3.71 -25.46
N ARG A 435 4.04 -4.61 -26.08
CA ARG A 435 2.66 -4.94 -25.64
C ARG A 435 2.54 -5.55 -24.25
N CYS A 436 3.55 -6.28 -23.78
CA CYS A 436 3.56 -6.80 -22.40
C CYS A 436 3.87 -5.71 -21.35
N TYR A 437 4.59 -4.66 -21.73
CA TYR A 437 4.89 -3.52 -20.86
C TYR A 437 3.76 -2.47 -20.88
N GLY A 438 3.20 -2.21 -22.07
CA GLY A 438 2.17 -1.21 -22.31
C GLY A 438 2.74 0.19 -22.55
N ARG A 439 2.04 1.18 -22.01
CA ARG A 439 2.35 2.61 -22.10
C ARG A 439 3.61 2.97 -21.32
N ASP A 440 4.46 3.81 -21.92
CA ASP A 440 5.46 4.60 -21.20
C ASP A 440 4.76 5.73 -20.44
N LEU A 441 4.85 5.67 -19.11
CA LEU A 441 4.18 6.60 -18.20
C LEU A 441 4.81 8.01 -18.24
N ALA A 442 6.07 8.16 -18.65
CA ALA A 442 6.72 9.47 -18.72
C ALA A 442 6.27 10.29 -19.94
N ARG A 443 5.96 9.62 -21.06
CA ARG A 443 5.56 10.25 -22.33
C ARG A 443 4.07 10.11 -22.64
N GLY A 444 3.37 9.20 -21.96
CA GLY A 444 1.95 8.98 -22.18
C GLY A 444 1.62 8.33 -23.54
N THR A 445 2.56 7.61 -24.15
CA THR A 445 2.35 6.84 -25.38
C THR A 445 2.80 5.39 -25.18
N MET A 446 2.44 4.50 -26.10
CA MET A 446 3.01 3.16 -26.14
C MET A 446 4.54 3.20 -26.06
N VAL A 447 5.13 2.30 -25.27
CA VAL A 447 6.58 2.32 -25.02
C VAL A 447 7.38 2.18 -26.31
N ALA A 448 8.40 3.02 -26.47
CA ALA A 448 9.24 3.03 -27.65
C ALA A 448 10.20 1.83 -27.69
N MET A 449 10.55 1.41 -28.90
CA MET A 449 11.56 0.39 -29.12
C MET A 449 12.93 0.85 -28.60
N GLY A 450 13.61 0.00 -27.84
CA GLY A 450 14.90 0.29 -27.24
C GLY A 450 14.84 1.06 -25.92
N GLU A 451 13.66 1.37 -25.39
CA GLU A 451 13.54 2.01 -24.08
C GLU A 451 14.07 1.10 -22.97
N ALA A 452 14.87 1.66 -22.04
CA ALA A 452 15.53 0.93 -20.98
C ALA A 452 14.60 0.74 -19.75
N VAL A 453 13.50 0.02 -19.94
CA VAL A 453 12.44 -0.16 -18.93
C VAL A 453 12.93 -0.75 -17.61
N GLY A 454 14.01 -1.52 -17.62
CA GLY A 454 14.66 -2.04 -16.42
C GLY A 454 15.24 -0.97 -15.52
N ILE A 455 15.94 0.01 -16.10
CA ILE A 455 16.51 1.14 -15.35
C ILE A 455 15.38 2.00 -14.81
N ILE A 456 14.39 2.32 -15.64
CA ILE A 456 13.20 3.11 -15.26
C ILE A 456 12.46 2.43 -14.10
N ALA A 457 12.28 1.12 -14.15
CA ALA A 457 11.64 0.35 -13.08
C ALA A 457 12.44 0.39 -11.77
N ALA A 458 13.75 0.18 -11.84
CA ALA A 458 14.62 0.22 -10.66
C ALA A 458 14.63 1.61 -9.99
N GLU A 459 14.69 2.69 -10.77
CA GLU A 459 14.62 4.06 -10.28
C GLU A 459 13.23 4.41 -9.71
N SER A 460 12.16 3.97 -10.39
CA SER A 460 10.78 4.19 -9.96
C SER A 460 10.44 3.49 -8.63
N ILE A 461 11.23 2.48 -8.23
CA ILE A 461 11.12 1.79 -6.94
C ILE A 461 12.09 2.39 -5.91
N GLY A 462 13.34 2.63 -6.32
CA GLY A 462 14.43 3.04 -5.44
C GLY A 462 14.38 4.49 -4.98
N GLU A 463 14.02 5.42 -5.89
CA GLU A 463 13.92 6.85 -5.57
C GLU A 463 12.83 7.09 -4.50
N PRO A 464 11.58 6.59 -4.67
CA PRO A 464 10.59 6.75 -3.62
C PRO A 464 10.94 5.99 -2.34
N GLY A 465 11.59 4.83 -2.46
CA GLY A 465 12.11 4.09 -1.30
C GLY A 465 13.05 4.93 -0.43
N THR A 466 13.85 5.80 -1.05
CA THR A 466 14.75 6.72 -0.35
C THR A 466 13.95 7.85 0.29
N GLN A 467 12.96 8.41 -0.42
CA GLN A 467 12.05 9.41 0.14
C GLN A 467 11.28 8.88 1.37
N LEU A 468 10.87 7.62 1.37
CA LEU A 468 10.18 7.01 2.52
C LEU A 468 11.03 7.09 3.78
N THR A 469 12.33 6.81 3.67
CA THR A 469 13.23 6.92 4.82
C THR A 469 13.37 8.36 5.29
N MET A 470 13.37 9.34 4.39
CA MET A 470 13.46 10.76 4.71
C MET A 470 12.17 11.35 5.29
N ARG A 471 10.97 10.91 4.85
CA ARG A 471 9.69 11.41 5.39
C ARG A 471 9.50 11.11 6.88
N THR A 472 10.18 10.09 7.38
CA THR A 472 10.29 9.80 8.82
C THR A 472 10.75 11.01 9.63
N PHE A 473 11.56 11.90 9.04
CA PHE A 473 12.04 13.13 9.67
C PHE A 473 10.91 14.02 10.19
N HIS A 474 9.82 14.17 9.43
CA HIS A 474 8.72 15.06 9.79
C HIS A 474 7.73 14.45 10.78
N ILE A 475 7.70 13.12 10.88
CA ILE A 475 6.76 12.36 11.73
C ILE A 475 7.44 11.87 13.02
N GLY A 476 8.77 11.76 13.03
CA GLY A 476 9.58 11.07 14.07
C GLY A 476 9.46 11.60 15.50
N GLY A 477 8.71 12.66 15.76
CA GLY A 477 8.34 13.09 17.11
C GLY A 477 7.00 12.53 17.59
N THR A 478 5.99 12.48 16.73
CA THR A 478 4.59 12.19 17.07
C THR A 478 4.18 10.78 16.67
N ALA A 479 3.73 9.98 17.62
CA ALA A 479 3.08 8.72 17.33
C ALA A 479 1.64 8.99 16.87
N SER A 480 1.30 8.49 15.68
CA SER A 480 -0.07 8.47 15.18
C SER A 480 -0.46 7.01 15.05
N GLY A 481 -1.17 6.46 16.03
CA GLY A 481 -1.69 5.11 15.93
C GLY A 481 -2.86 5.10 14.94
N LYS A 482 -2.86 4.19 13.96
CA LYS A 482 -4.12 3.83 13.31
C LYS A 482 -4.94 3.08 14.35
N VAL A 483 -6.15 3.56 14.64
CA VAL A 483 -7.13 2.81 15.41
C VAL A 483 -7.45 1.56 14.62
N GLU A 484 -7.19 0.37 15.17
CA GLU A 484 -7.61 -0.88 14.54
C GLU A 484 -9.15 -0.88 14.50
N GLN A 485 -9.71 -0.96 13.29
CA GLN A 485 -11.16 -1.08 13.13
C GLN A 485 -11.57 -2.45 13.65
N ALA A 486 -12.37 -2.45 14.71
CA ALA A 486 -12.92 -3.64 15.33
C ALA A 486 -14.31 -4.01 14.78
N GLU A 487 -14.74 -3.35 13.70
CA GLU A 487 -16.07 -3.47 13.13
C GLU A 487 -16.05 -3.47 11.60
N ILE A 488 -17.00 -4.20 11.00
CA ILE A 488 -17.28 -4.17 9.56
C ILE A 488 -18.57 -3.39 9.35
N ASN A 489 -18.53 -2.36 8.51
CA ASN A 489 -19.70 -1.55 8.15
C ASN A 489 -20.02 -1.72 6.66
N CYS A 490 -21.31 -1.87 6.36
CA CYS A 490 -21.84 -1.96 5.00
C CYS A 490 -21.60 -0.65 4.22
N ARG A 491 -21.15 -0.70 2.97
CA ARG A 491 -20.99 0.51 2.14
C ARG A 491 -22.07 0.63 1.07
N GLY A 492 -22.54 -0.51 0.55
CA GLY A 492 -23.63 -0.58 -0.42
C GLY A 492 -25.04 -0.64 0.19
N THR A 493 -26.05 -0.63 -0.69
CA THR A 493 -27.40 -1.12 -0.37
C THR A 493 -27.55 -2.51 -0.96
N GLY A 494 -28.08 -3.47 -0.21
CA GLY A 494 -28.24 -4.84 -0.72
C GLY A 494 -28.83 -5.79 0.30
N THR A 495 -28.87 -7.07 -0.07
CA THR A 495 -29.29 -8.17 0.81
C THR A 495 -28.06 -8.93 1.26
N VAL A 496 -27.94 -9.16 2.57
CA VAL A 496 -26.84 -9.94 3.15
C VAL A 496 -27.06 -11.42 2.88
N VAL A 497 -26.02 -12.09 2.40
CA VAL A 497 -25.96 -13.55 2.23
C VAL A 497 -24.73 -14.07 2.96
N PHE A 498 -24.94 -15.02 3.86
CA PHE A 498 -23.85 -15.71 4.56
C PHE A 498 -23.35 -16.89 3.73
N GLU A 499 -22.11 -16.78 3.23
CA GLU A 499 -21.43 -17.91 2.62
C GLU A 499 -20.55 -18.61 3.63
N ARG A 500 -20.86 -19.88 3.91
CA ARG A 500 -20.08 -20.75 4.80
C ARG A 500 -19.90 -20.15 6.19
N VAL A 501 -20.86 -19.40 6.74
CA VAL A 501 -20.77 -18.87 8.12
C VAL A 501 -21.45 -19.84 9.09
N ASN A 502 -20.69 -20.34 10.06
CA ASN A 502 -21.24 -21.07 11.20
C ASN A 502 -21.29 -20.13 12.39
N TYR A 503 -22.46 -19.97 13.02
CA TYR A 503 -22.61 -19.09 14.18
C TYR A 503 -23.46 -19.72 15.29
N VAL A 504 -23.27 -19.22 16.50
CA VAL A 504 -23.97 -19.63 17.72
C VAL A 504 -24.52 -18.40 18.44
N ARG A 505 -25.63 -18.56 19.14
CA ARG A 505 -26.22 -17.47 19.92
C ARG A 505 -25.62 -17.41 21.33
N ASN A 506 -25.00 -16.28 21.67
CA ASN A 506 -24.43 -16.00 23.00
C ASN A 506 -25.56 -15.70 24.02
N PRO A 507 -25.32 -15.74 25.35
CA PRO A 507 -26.32 -15.36 26.37
C PRO A 507 -26.85 -13.93 26.22
N ALA A 508 -26.06 -13.03 25.63
CA ALA A 508 -26.46 -11.66 25.29
C ALA A 508 -27.43 -11.58 24.09
N GLY A 509 -27.83 -12.72 23.51
CA GLY A 509 -28.78 -12.81 22.40
C GLY A 509 -28.20 -12.54 21.01
N ARG A 510 -26.90 -12.25 20.91
CA ARG A 510 -26.16 -11.97 19.66
C ARG A 510 -25.60 -13.24 19.02
N ASN A 511 -25.44 -13.23 17.70
CA ASN A 511 -24.84 -14.33 16.94
C ASN A 511 -23.31 -14.17 16.90
N VAL A 512 -22.56 -15.18 17.29
CA VAL A 512 -21.09 -15.17 17.32
C VAL A 512 -20.56 -16.20 16.34
N VAL A 513 -19.60 -15.82 15.51
CA VAL A 513 -19.04 -16.67 14.45
C VAL A 513 -18.06 -17.70 15.00
N LEU A 514 -18.21 -18.95 14.57
CA LEU A 514 -17.45 -20.13 15.01
C LEU A 514 -16.46 -20.66 13.98
N ASN A 515 -16.44 -20.12 12.77
CA ASN A 515 -15.50 -20.55 11.75
C ASN A 515 -14.80 -19.36 11.08
N ARG A 516 -13.59 -19.61 10.56
CA ARG A 516 -12.73 -18.57 9.97
C ARG A 516 -12.97 -18.34 8.49
N ASN A 517 -13.61 -19.28 7.80
CA ASN A 517 -13.81 -19.23 6.35
C ASN A 517 -15.23 -18.73 5.98
N GLY A 518 -15.90 -18.06 6.93
CA GLY A 518 -17.21 -17.48 6.71
C GLY A 518 -17.08 -16.11 6.05
N GLU A 519 -17.95 -15.85 5.07
CA GLU A 519 -17.96 -14.60 4.32
C GLU A 519 -19.37 -14.00 4.33
N ILE A 520 -19.45 -12.67 4.44
CA ILE A 520 -20.67 -11.89 4.22
C ILE A 520 -20.63 -11.36 2.80
N VAL A 521 -21.55 -11.80 1.96
CA VAL A 521 -21.73 -11.29 0.61
C VAL A 521 -22.94 -10.37 0.60
N ILE A 522 -22.78 -9.17 0.05
CA ILE A 522 -23.89 -8.24 -0.16
C ILE A 522 -24.33 -8.35 -1.61
N GLN A 523 -25.55 -8.82 -1.83
CA GLN A 523 -26.12 -8.97 -3.16
C GLN A 523 -27.08 -7.83 -3.50
N ALA A 524 -27.02 -7.38 -4.75
CA ALA A 524 -28.01 -6.49 -5.33
C ALA A 524 -29.37 -7.21 -5.46
N PRO A 525 -30.49 -6.47 -5.61
CA PRO A 525 -31.80 -7.05 -5.90
C PRO A 525 -31.81 -8.01 -7.10
N ASP A 526 -30.86 -7.83 -8.03
CA ASP A 526 -30.73 -8.56 -9.29
C ASP A 526 -29.86 -9.84 -9.15
N GLY A 527 -29.38 -10.16 -7.94
CA GLY A 527 -28.54 -11.33 -7.65
C GLY A 527 -27.03 -11.14 -7.90
N ARG A 528 -26.61 -9.95 -8.37
CA ARG A 528 -25.18 -9.60 -8.53
C ARG A 528 -24.53 -9.35 -7.17
N GLU A 529 -23.35 -9.91 -6.97
CA GLU A 529 -22.52 -9.59 -5.79
C GLU A 529 -21.98 -8.17 -5.91
N ILE A 530 -22.26 -7.35 -4.88
CA ILE A 530 -21.75 -5.98 -4.77
C ILE A 530 -20.47 -6.01 -3.96
N GLU A 531 -20.52 -6.60 -2.76
CA GLU A 531 -19.41 -6.60 -1.80
C GLU A 531 -19.26 -7.98 -1.15
N ARG A 532 -18.03 -8.31 -0.75
CA ARG A 532 -17.69 -9.57 -0.09
C ARG A 532 -16.74 -9.28 1.06
N TYR A 533 -17.11 -9.65 2.28
CA TYR A 533 -16.34 -9.42 3.49
C TYR A 533 -15.99 -10.73 4.18
N PRO A 534 -14.70 -11.06 4.37
CA PRO A 534 -14.32 -12.19 5.21
C PRO A 534 -14.61 -11.90 6.68
N ILE A 535 -15.21 -12.85 7.40
CA ILE A 535 -15.54 -12.73 8.82
C ILE A 535 -14.49 -13.43 9.68
N ILE A 536 -14.11 -12.78 10.77
CA ILE A 536 -13.13 -13.30 11.71
C ILE A 536 -13.84 -14.21 12.73
N TYR A 537 -13.16 -15.29 13.13
CA TYR A 537 -13.61 -16.15 14.22
C TYR A 537 -13.81 -15.38 15.52
N GLY A 538 -14.98 -15.56 16.13
CA GLY A 538 -15.40 -14.88 17.35
C GLY A 538 -15.95 -13.47 17.16
N ALA A 539 -16.14 -13.02 15.92
CA ALA A 539 -16.88 -11.79 15.65
C ALA A 539 -18.37 -11.95 16.01
N GLU A 540 -18.94 -10.92 16.63
CA GLU A 540 -20.37 -10.77 16.87
C GLU A 540 -21.04 -10.18 15.63
N LEU A 541 -22.02 -10.88 15.08
CA LEU A 541 -22.84 -10.44 13.95
C LEU A 541 -24.00 -9.59 14.45
N HIS A 542 -24.16 -8.42 13.82
CA HIS A 542 -25.27 -7.50 14.06
C HIS A 542 -26.41 -7.63 13.04
N VAL A 543 -26.19 -8.42 11.98
CA VAL A 543 -27.17 -8.67 10.91
C VAL A 543 -27.54 -10.15 10.79
N GLN A 544 -28.66 -10.44 10.14
CA GLN A 544 -29.14 -11.79 9.83
C GLN A 544 -28.96 -12.14 8.34
N ASP A 545 -28.90 -13.44 8.05
CA ASP A 545 -28.89 -13.94 6.67
C ASP A 545 -30.20 -13.59 5.97
N GLY A 546 -30.12 -13.00 4.78
CA GLY A 546 -31.26 -12.47 4.02
C GLY A 546 -31.75 -11.08 4.45
N GLU A 547 -31.09 -10.42 5.40
CA GLU A 547 -31.46 -9.06 5.84
C GLU A 547 -31.09 -8.00 4.80
N LYS A 548 -31.96 -7.00 4.59
CA LYS A 548 -31.64 -5.83 3.76
C LYS A 548 -30.86 -4.80 4.56
N VAL A 549 -29.71 -4.41 4.05
CA VAL A 549 -28.78 -3.48 4.72
C VAL A 549 -28.66 -2.16 3.99
N GLN A 550 -28.42 -1.10 4.77
CA GLN A 550 -28.16 0.26 4.27
C GLN A 550 -26.68 0.65 4.44
N PRO A 551 -26.18 1.60 3.63
CA PRO A 551 -24.84 2.15 3.79
C PRO A 551 -24.64 2.70 5.20
N GLY A 552 -23.55 2.29 5.85
CA GLY A 552 -23.19 2.63 7.22
C GLY A 552 -23.74 1.70 8.29
N GLN A 553 -24.56 0.70 7.95
CA GLN A 553 -25.03 -0.28 8.92
C GLN A 553 -23.90 -1.23 9.34
N LYS A 554 -23.75 -1.43 10.65
CA LYS A 554 -22.75 -2.35 11.23
C LYS A 554 -23.14 -3.80 10.95
N LEU A 555 -22.22 -4.56 10.36
CA LEU A 555 -22.40 -5.97 10.00
C LEU A 555 -21.84 -6.90 11.08
N ALA A 556 -20.61 -6.65 11.54
CA ALA A 556 -19.92 -7.48 12.53
C ALA A 556 -18.98 -6.65 13.42
N GLU A 557 -18.69 -7.13 14.63
CA GLU A 557 -17.80 -6.48 15.62
C GLU A 557 -16.97 -7.51 16.41
N TRP A 558 -15.73 -7.19 16.78
CA TRP A 558 -14.86 -8.06 17.58
C TRP A 558 -13.86 -7.27 18.45
N ASP A 559 -13.18 -7.95 19.38
CA ASP A 559 -12.04 -7.39 20.12
C ASP A 559 -10.76 -7.49 19.27
N PRO A 560 -10.11 -6.37 18.90
CA PRO A 560 -8.95 -6.40 18.01
C PRO A 560 -7.70 -6.96 18.70
N PHE A 561 -7.62 -6.85 20.04
CA PHE A 561 -6.44 -7.21 20.82
C PHE A 561 -6.46 -8.66 21.31
N THR A 562 -7.59 -9.35 21.23
CA THR A 562 -7.69 -10.74 21.70
C THR A 562 -8.41 -11.64 20.70
N VAL A 563 -7.90 -12.86 20.52
CA VAL A 563 -8.64 -13.93 19.86
C VAL A 563 -9.32 -14.78 20.93
N PRO A 564 -10.65 -14.75 21.05
CA PRO A 564 -11.35 -15.59 22.01
C PRO A 564 -11.36 -17.05 21.52
N ILE A 565 -11.20 -18.01 22.42
CA ILE A 565 -11.49 -19.43 22.16
C ILE A 565 -12.90 -19.70 22.72
N LEU A 566 -13.88 -19.85 21.84
CA LEU A 566 -15.29 -19.98 22.18
C LEU A 566 -15.71 -21.45 22.31
N THR A 567 -16.82 -21.70 23.03
CA THR A 567 -17.49 -23.00 23.03
C THR A 567 -18.72 -23.03 22.13
N GLU A 568 -18.91 -24.08 21.35
CA GLU A 568 -20.11 -24.31 20.53
C GLU A 568 -21.28 -24.91 21.31
N VAL A 569 -21.03 -25.47 22.50
CA VAL A 569 -22.02 -26.22 23.29
C VAL A 569 -22.03 -25.76 24.73
N ALA A 570 -23.22 -25.81 25.34
CA ALA A 570 -23.39 -25.58 26.75
C ALA A 570 -22.99 -26.82 27.57
N GLY A 571 -22.43 -26.61 28.75
CA GLY A 571 -22.09 -27.70 29.67
C GLY A 571 -21.07 -27.29 30.72
N LYS A 572 -20.59 -28.29 31.46
CA LYS A 572 -19.65 -28.10 32.57
C LYS A 572 -18.19 -28.12 32.09
N VAL A 573 -17.42 -27.10 32.44
CA VAL A 573 -15.99 -26.98 32.10
C VAL A 573 -15.17 -28.02 32.86
N LYS A 574 -14.29 -28.74 32.15
CA LYS A 574 -13.30 -29.64 32.74
C LYS A 574 -11.92 -29.40 32.14
N PHE A 575 -10.90 -29.28 32.99
CA PHE A 575 -9.54 -29.11 32.55
C PHE A 575 -8.90 -30.45 32.20
N GLY A 576 -8.11 -30.46 31.13
CA GLY A 576 -7.31 -31.60 30.71
C GLY A 576 -5.87 -31.14 30.53
N ASP A 577 -4.94 -31.75 31.26
CA ASP A 577 -3.51 -31.43 31.23
C ASP A 577 -3.19 -29.95 31.49
N ILE A 578 -4.00 -29.27 32.29
CA ILE A 578 -3.77 -27.91 32.82
C ILE A 578 -3.39 -28.08 34.29
N LYS A 579 -2.09 -28.16 34.54
CA LYS A 579 -1.46 -28.25 35.87
C LYS A 579 -0.64 -27.00 36.14
N GLU A 580 -0.84 -26.47 37.34
CA GLU A 580 -0.10 -25.33 37.87
C GLU A 580 1.41 -25.64 37.99
N GLY A 581 2.26 -24.70 37.61
CA GLY A 581 3.73 -24.81 37.62
C GLY A 581 4.33 -25.57 36.42
N GLU A 582 3.58 -26.47 35.77
CA GLU A 582 4.07 -27.25 34.63
C GLU A 582 3.56 -26.77 33.27
N THR A 583 2.25 -26.54 33.15
CA THR A 583 1.57 -26.18 31.88
C THR A 583 0.80 -24.86 31.98
N MET A 584 0.53 -24.43 33.20
CA MET A 584 -0.13 -23.18 33.54
C MET A 584 0.69 -22.53 34.64
N GLN A 585 0.99 -21.25 34.48
CA GLN A 585 1.56 -20.45 35.56
C GLN A 585 0.52 -19.43 35.97
N GLU A 586 0.31 -19.37 37.28
CA GLU A 586 -0.48 -18.30 37.85
C GLU A 586 0.40 -17.06 37.95
N LYS A 587 0.11 -16.07 37.12
CA LYS A 587 0.81 -14.80 37.11
C LYS A 587 0.03 -13.85 38.00
N VAL A 588 0.53 -13.67 39.21
CA VAL A 588 -0.01 -12.70 40.15
C VAL A 588 0.47 -11.33 39.71
N ASP A 589 -0.46 -10.44 39.46
CA ASP A 589 -0.14 -9.04 39.22
C ASP A 589 0.35 -8.41 40.53
N PRO A 590 1.58 -7.87 40.60
CA PRO A 590 2.15 -7.31 41.82
C PRO A 590 1.40 -6.09 42.36
N VAL A 591 0.56 -5.43 41.55
CA VAL A 591 -0.23 -4.27 41.99
C VAL A 591 -1.62 -4.67 42.45
N THR A 592 -2.29 -5.53 41.69
CA THR A 592 -3.72 -5.83 41.89
C THR A 592 -3.94 -7.02 42.81
N GLY A 593 -2.90 -7.84 43.02
CA GLY A 593 -2.97 -9.09 43.79
C GLY A 593 -3.85 -10.17 43.14
N LYS A 594 -4.46 -9.89 41.99
CA LYS A 594 -5.25 -10.88 41.25
C LYS A 594 -4.36 -11.77 40.41
N SER A 595 -4.82 -12.99 40.28
CA SER A 595 -4.06 -14.09 39.71
C SER A 595 -4.63 -14.43 38.33
N SER A 596 -3.84 -14.18 37.28
CA SER A 596 -4.20 -14.55 35.91
C SER A 596 -3.54 -15.88 35.56
N ARG A 597 -4.35 -16.84 35.10
CA ARG A 597 -3.88 -18.19 34.73
C ARG A 597 -3.43 -18.18 33.28
N VAL A 598 -2.12 -18.21 33.05
CA VAL A 598 -1.52 -18.17 31.71
C VAL A 598 -0.91 -19.53 31.38
N VAL A 599 -1.22 -20.05 30.20
CA VAL A 599 -0.61 -21.30 29.70
C VAL A 599 0.85 -21.04 29.34
N THR A 600 1.77 -21.78 29.95
CA THR A 600 3.23 -21.60 29.76
C THR A 600 3.82 -22.69 28.88
N GLN A 601 5.08 -22.51 28.45
CA GLN A 601 5.80 -23.55 27.74
C GLN A 601 6.08 -24.73 28.67
N TYR A 602 5.59 -25.90 28.29
CA TYR A 602 5.77 -27.16 29.01
C TYR A 602 6.84 -28.03 28.33
N LYS A 603 7.69 -28.68 29.15
CA LYS A 603 8.80 -29.53 28.66
C LYS A 603 8.38 -30.99 28.40
N VAL A 604 7.33 -31.47 29.06
CA VAL A 604 6.89 -32.86 29.00
C VAL A 604 6.06 -33.10 27.75
N ALA A 605 6.41 -34.14 26.99
CA ALA A 605 5.86 -34.34 25.65
C ALA A 605 4.41 -34.85 25.60
N GLU A 606 3.83 -35.33 26.71
CA GLU A 606 2.46 -35.85 26.73
C GLU A 606 1.40 -34.79 27.05
N TYR A 607 1.78 -33.67 27.65
CA TYR A 607 0.78 -32.67 28.05
C TYR A 607 0.13 -31.98 26.87
N ARG A 608 -1.20 -31.92 26.91
CA ARG A 608 -2.06 -31.30 25.91
C ARG A 608 -3.08 -30.41 26.65
N PRO A 609 -2.66 -29.23 27.14
CA PRO A 609 -3.55 -28.32 27.88
C PRO A 609 -4.77 -28.04 27.02
N ARG A 610 -5.94 -28.41 27.55
CA ARG A 610 -7.22 -28.31 26.85
C ARG A 610 -8.35 -28.10 27.84
N ILE A 611 -9.39 -27.43 27.37
CA ILE A 611 -10.66 -27.31 28.06
C ILE A 611 -11.67 -28.22 27.35
N SER A 612 -12.33 -29.09 28.11
CA SER A 612 -13.38 -29.97 27.59
C SER A 612 -14.72 -29.61 28.22
N ILE A 613 -15.77 -29.53 27.42
CA ILE A 613 -17.12 -29.29 27.92
C ILE A 613 -17.82 -30.62 28.15
N LYS A 614 -18.39 -30.80 29.34
CA LYS A 614 -19.07 -32.01 29.79
C LYS A 614 -20.58 -31.81 29.77
N ASP A 615 -21.28 -32.78 29.21
CA ASP A 615 -22.74 -32.88 29.29
C ASP A 615 -23.18 -33.34 30.69
N GLN A 616 -24.48 -33.31 30.98
CA GLN A 616 -25.10 -33.71 32.26
C GLN A 616 -24.67 -35.12 32.72
N ASN A 617 -24.31 -36.00 31.77
CA ASN A 617 -23.82 -37.36 32.02
C ASN A 617 -22.30 -37.46 32.27
N GLY A 618 -21.58 -36.35 32.41
CA GLY A 618 -20.13 -36.31 32.66
C GLY A 618 -19.24 -36.72 31.47
N ARG A 619 -19.84 -37.06 30.32
CA ARG A 619 -19.14 -37.33 29.05
C ARG A 619 -18.88 -36.01 28.33
N THR A 620 -17.80 -35.96 27.53
CA THR A 620 -17.52 -34.77 26.74
C THR A 620 -18.64 -34.59 25.71
N ALA A 621 -19.25 -33.40 25.70
CA ALA A 621 -20.35 -33.07 24.81
C ALA A 621 -19.93 -33.25 23.34
N LYS A 622 -20.84 -33.74 22.51
CA LYS A 622 -20.61 -33.86 21.07
C LYS A 622 -20.91 -32.52 20.42
N LEU A 623 -20.13 -32.16 19.41
CA LEU A 623 -20.34 -30.93 18.65
C LEU A 623 -21.61 -31.06 17.78
N PRO A 624 -22.41 -30.00 17.58
CA PRO A 624 -23.66 -30.04 16.80
C PRO A 624 -23.42 -30.42 15.33
N SER A 625 -22.23 -30.10 14.82
CA SER A 625 -21.75 -30.36 13.45
C SER A 625 -21.42 -31.84 13.18
N GLY A 626 -21.54 -32.73 14.16
CA GLY A 626 -21.34 -34.18 14.00
C GLY A 626 -19.87 -34.64 13.88
N LYS A 627 -18.93 -33.71 13.72
CA LYS A 627 -17.48 -33.95 13.59
C LYS A 627 -16.75 -33.68 14.91
N GLY A 628 -16.83 -34.63 15.84
CA GLY A 628 -15.95 -34.65 17.02
C GLY A 628 -16.61 -34.32 18.37
N VAL A 629 -15.77 -34.03 19.36
CA VAL A 629 -16.14 -33.77 20.76
C VAL A 629 -15.69 -32.37 21.18
N ALA A 630 -16.44 -31.71 22.06
CA ALA A 630 -16.16 -30.36 22.56
C ALA A 630 -14.87 -30.33 23.40
N ARG A 631 -13.73 -30.29 22.71
CA ARG A 631 -12.37 -30.23 23.27
C ARG A 631 -11.61 -29.10 22.59
N TYR A 632 -11.33 -28.05 23.35
CA TYR A 632 -10.64 -26.86 22.88
C TYR A 632 -9.23 -26.87 23.43
N GLN A 633 -8.22 -26.89 22.54
CA GLN A 633 -6.83 -26.88 22.95
C GLN A 633 -6.37 -25.46 23.25
N LEU A 634 -5.55 -25.30 24.29
CA LEU A 634 -5.00 -24.01 24.66
C LEU A 634 -3.56 -23.87 24.15
N PRO A 635 -3.25 -22.85 23.32
CA PRO A 635 -1.88 -22.56 22.94
C PRO A 635 -1.10 -21.92 24.10
N VAL A 636 0.22 -21.86 23.95
CA VAL A 636 1.07 -21.14 24.91
C VAL A 636 0.74 -19.65 24.84
N GLY A 637 0.63 -18.99 25.98
CA GLY A 637 0.26 -17.58 26.09
C GLY A 637 -1.25 -17.33 26.20
N ALA A 638 -2.10 -18.35 26.06
CA ALA A 638 -3.53 -18.21 26.28
C ALA A 638 -3.82 -17.90 27.77
N ILE A 639 -4.68 -16.92 28.00
CA ILE A 639 -5.18 -16.52 29.33
C ILE A 639 -6.52 -17.22 29.54
N ILE A 640 -6.58 -18.08 30.56
CA ILE A 640 -7.79 -18.85 30.88
C ILE A 640 -8.75 -17.95 31.66
N THR A 641 -9.99 -17.82 31.18
CA THR A 641 -11.02 -16.95 31.77
C THR A 641 -12.06 -17.69 32.61
N VAL A 642 -12.11 -19.01 32.52
CA VAL A 642 -13.09 -19.87 33.21
C VAL A 642 -12.42 -20.73 34.29
N GLU A 643 -13.19 -21.16 35.28
CA GLU A 643 -12.73 -22.10 36.31
C GLU A 643 -13.14 -23.55 36.01
N GLU A 644 -12.41 -24.50 36.60
CA GLU A 644 -12.78 -25.90 36.48
C GLU A 644 -14.08 -26.16 37.24
N GLY A 645 -15.11 -26.61 36.51
CA GLY A 645 -16.43 -26.88 37.08
C GLY A 645 -17.50 -25.83 36.80
N ASP A 646 -17.13 -24.71 36.17
CA ASP A 646 -18.10 -23.69 35.74
C ASP A 646 -19.10 -24.24 34.72
N MET A 647 -20.34 -23.75 34.78
CA MET A 647 -21.35 -24.00 33.74
C MET A 647 -21.27 -22.88 32.71
N VAL A 648 -20.92 -23.23 31.48
CA VAL A 648 -20.83 -22.28 30.37
C VAL A 648 -21.92 -22.55 29.34
N GLU A 649 -22.43 -21.47 28.75
CA GLU A 649 -23.34 -21.53 27.61
C GLU A 649 -22.57 -21.47 26.29
N ALA A 650 -23.25 -21.78 25.19
CA ALA A 650 -22.68 -21.72 23.86
C ALA A 650 -22.38 -20.26 23.46
N GLY A 651 -21.22 -20.01 22.84
CA GLY A 651 -20.75 -18.66 22.49
C GLY A 651 -19.89 -17.96 23.57
N VAL A 652 -19.70 -18.56 24.74
CA VAL A 652 -18.88 -17.96 25.81
C VAL A 652 -17.38 -18.24 25.58
N PRO A 653 -16.48 -17.24 25.78
CA PRO A 653 -15.04 -17.43 25.67
C PRO A 653 -14.46 -18.21 26.88
N LEU A 654 -13.81 -19.33 26.59
CA LEU A 654 -13.09 -20.18 27.55
C LEU A 654 -11.69 -19.65 27.88
N SER A 655 -11.06 -19.02 26.90
CA SER A 655 -9.76 -18.37 27.06
C SER A 655 -9.59 -17.27 26.02
N LYS A 656 -8.70 -16.32 26.30
CA LYS A 656 -8.31 -15.26 25.37
C LYS A 656 -6.85 -15.39 24.99
N ILE A 657 -6.54 -15.27 23.71
CA ILE A 657 -5.16 -15.19 23.22
C ILE A 657 -4.87 -13.71 22.97
N PRO A 658 -3.97 -13.07 23.73
CA PRO A 658 -3.56 -11.72 23.42
C PRO A 658 -2.84 -11.71 22.07
N ARG A 659 -3.27 -10.85 21.16
CA ARG A 659 -2.58 -10.59 19.90
C ARG A 659 -1.45 -9.60 20.18
N GLU A 660 -0.24 -9.95 19.76
CA GLU A 660 0.86 -8.99 19.63
C GLU A 660 0.67 -8.14 18.34
N THR A 661 -0.55 -7.67 18.06
CA THR A 661 -0.85 -6.82 16.89
C THR A 661 -0.18 -5.45 17.00
N THR A 662 0.09 -4.99 18.22
CA THR A 662 0.68 -3.67 18.51
C THR A 662 2.21 -3.61 18.40
N LYS A 663 2.86 -4.52 17.67
CA LYS A 663 4.04 -4.05 16.94
C LYS A 663 3.47 -3.24 15.80
N THR A 664 3.25 -1.95 16.05
CA THR A 664 3.02 -0.94 15.02
C THR A 664 3.79 -1.40 13.79
N LYS A 665 3.09 -1.71 12.68
CA LYS A 665 3.72 -1.86 11.36
C LYS A 665 4.42 -0.51 11.16
N ASP A 666 5.67 -0.46 11.61
CA ASP A 666 6.37 0.78 11.86
C ASP A 666 6.45 1.46 10.50
N ILE A 667 5.99 2.71 10.40
CA ILE A 667 6.15 3.53 9.20
C ILE A 667 7.63 3.48 8.75
N THR A 668 8.54 3.32 9.72
CA THR A 668 9.98 3.22 9.51
C THR A 668 10.51 1.82 9.12
N GLY A 669 9.65 0.79 9.10
CA GLY A 669 9.96 -0.62 8.79
C GLY A 669 9.62 -1.06 7.35
N GLY A 670 8.99 -0.20 6.54
CA GLY A 670 8.56 -0.54 5.18
C GLY A 670 9.73 -0.92 4.25
N LEU A 671 10.83 -0.16 4.26
CA LEU A 671 11.98 -0.45 3.39
C LEU A 671 12.70 -1.78 3.74
N PRO A 672 13.00 -2.10 5.02
CA PRO A 672 13.50 -3.43 5.39
C PRO A 672 12.62 -4.57 4.86
N ARG A 673 11.29 -4.43 4.95
CA ARG A 673 10.35 -5.41 4.43
C ARG A 673 10.45 -5.57 2.91
N ILE A 674 10.50 -4.46 2.16
CA ILE A 674 10.71 -4.47 0.70
C ILE A 674 12.04 -5.16 0.34
N ALA A 675 13.11 -4.84 1.07
CA ALA A 675 14.41 -5.46 0.87
C ALA A 675 14.39 -6.96 1.17
N GLU A 676 13.67 -7.41 2.21
CA GLU A 676 13.47 -8.83 2.51
C GLU A 676 12.74 -9.58 1.39
N LEU A 677 11.71 -8.96 0.80
CA LEU A 677 10.95 -9.52 -0.31
C LEU A 677 11.81 -9.64 -1.58
N PHE A 678 12.55 -8.60 -1.96
CA PHE A 678 13.46 -8.64 -3.12
C PHE A 678 14.67 -9.56 -2.91
N GLU A 679 15.14 -9.74 -1.68
CA GLU A 679 16.21 -10.70 -1.37
C GLU A 679 15.69 -12.12 -1.15
N VAL A 680 14.37 -12.31 -1.14
CA VAL A 680 13.70 -13.61 -0.93
C VAL A 680 14.23 -14.27 0.36
N ARG A 681 14.35 -13.48 1.42
CA ARG A 681 14.84 -13.98 2.70
C ARG A 681 13.76 -14.79 3.37
N LYS A 682 14.12 -15.97 3.88
CA LYS A 682 13.21 -16.78 4.67
C LYS A 682 12.78 -16.00 5.93
N PRO A 683 11.46 -15.78 6.13
CA PRO A 683 10.97 -15.09 7.32
C PRO A 683 11.40 -15.79 8.61
N LYS A 684 11.61 -15.03 9.69
CA LYS A 684 11.90 -15.61 11.02
C LYS A 684 10.73 -16.45 11.52
N GLU A 685 9.50 -15.99 11.29
CA GLU A 685 8.26 -16.70 11.58
C GLU A 685 7.54 -17.05 10.28
N CYS A 686 7.83 -18.24 9.75
CA CYS A 686 7.20 -18.74 8.53
C CYS A 686 5.83 -19.34 8.82
N ALA A 687 4.83 -18.95 8.03
CA ALA A 687 3.61 -19.72 7.89
C ALA A 687 3.90 -21.02 7.14
N ILE A 688 3.23 -22.10 7.55
CA ILE A 688 3.27 -23.37 6.82
C ILE A 688 2.01 -23.42 5.95
N ILE A 689 2.20 -23.53 4.63
CA ILE A 689 1.10 -23.68 3.67
C ILE A 689 0.92 -25.15 3.27
N THR A 690 -0.31 -25.56 2.97
CA THR A 690 -0.56 -26.86 2.36
C THR A 690 -0.15 -26.86 0.89
N GLU A 691 0.35 -27.99 0.39
CA GLU A 691 0.77 -28.18 -1.00
C GLU A 691 -0.31 -28.89 -1.84
N ILE A 692 -1.28 -29.49 -1.17
CA ILE A 692 -2.36 -30.26 -1.78
C ILE A 692 -3.71 -29.80 -1.26
N ASP A 693 -4.73 -29.95 -2.09
CA ASP A 693 -6.13 -29.84 -1.67
C ASP A 693 -6.51 -31.08 -0.88
N GLY A 694 -7.29 -30.93 0.20
CA GLY A 694 -7.76 -32.10 0.93
C GLY A 694 -8.33 -31.83 2.31
N ILE A 695 -8.70 -32.92 2.98
CA ILE A 695 -9.27 -32.89 4.32
C ILE A 695 -8.15 -33.01 5.35
N VAL A 696 -8.17 -32.11 6.34
CA VAL A 696 -7.19 -32.05 7.42
C VAL A 696 -7.48 -33.11 8.48
N SER A 697 -6.45 -33.85 8.89
CA SER A 697 -6.46 -34.77 10.03
C SER A 697 -5.19 -34.60 10.87
N PHE A 698 -5.23 -34.97 12.14
CA PHE A 698 -4.06 -34.87 13.02
C PHE A 698 -3.44 -36.24 13.27
N GLY A 699 -2.16 -36.38 12.92
CA GLY A 699 -1.37 -37.58 13.15
C GLY A 699 -0.81 -37.68 14.58
N LYS A 700 -0.07 -38.77 14.86
CA LYS A 700 0.73 -38.87 16.10
C LYS A 700 1.87 -37.86 16.07
N ASP A 701 2.08 -37.17 17.19
CA ASP A 701 3.17 -36.20 17.37
C ASP A 701 4.54 -36.89 17.28
N ILE A 702 5.51 -36.23 16.64
CA ILE A 702 6.88 -36.73 16.47
C ILE A 702 7.84 -35.68 17.01
N LYS A 703 8.75 -36.08 17.93
CA LYS A 703 9.88 -35.27 18.44
C LYS A 703 9.53 -33.77 18.59
N SER A 704 8.63 -33.45 19.52
CA SER A 704 8.16 -32.10 19.87
C SER A 704 7.49 -31.28 18.75
N LYS A 705 7.10 -31.90 17.64
CA LYS A 705 6.28 -31.32 16.57
C LYS A 705 4.95 -32.05 16.45
N ARG A 706 3.88 -31.30 16.18
CA ARG A 706 2.55 -31.82 15.83
C ARG A 706 2.53 -32.16 14.35
N ARG A 707 1.90 -33.28 14.01
CA ARG A 707 1.79 -33.78 12.64
C ARG A 707 0.38 -33.48 12.12
N ILE A 708 0.29 -32.65 11.10
CA ILE A 708 -0.95 -32.38 10.36
C ILE A 708 -0.87 -33.20 9.08
N ILE A 709 -1.91 -33.96 8.77
CA ILE A 709 -1.99 -34.80 7.58
C ILE A 709 -3.14 -34.29 6.73
N VAL A 710 -2.85 -33.83 5.53
CA VAL A 710 -3.85 -33.41 4.55
C VAL A 710 -4.06 -34.59 3.61
N THR A 711 -5.30 -35.06 3.50
CA THR A 711 -5.65 -36.21 2.65
C THR A 711 -6.46 -35.71 1.45
N PRO A 712 -5.94 -35.81 0.22
CA PRO A 712 -6.67 -35.42 -0.98
C PRO A 712 -7.77 -36.44 -1.29
N GLU A 713 -8.75 -36.06 -2.13
CA GLU A 713 -9.75 -37.03 -2.62
C GLU A 713 -9.11 -38.14 -3.46
N TYR A 714 -8.06 -37.80 -4.21
CA TYR A 714 -7.28 -38.71 -5.03
C TYR A 714 -5.78 -38.42 -4.83
N GLY A 715 -4.99 -39.44 -4.48
CA GLY A 715 -3.54 -39.33 -4.31
C GLY A 715 -3.04 -39.69 -2.91
N GLU A 716 -1.76 -39.43 -2.67
CA GLU A 716 -1.12 -39.73 -1.38
C GLU A 716 -1.33 -38.61 -0.36
N PRO A 717 -1.58 -38.94 0.92
CA PRO A 717 -1.69 -37.94 1.98
C PRO A 717 -0.35 -37.26 2.23
N LYS A 718 -0.38 -35.95 2.47
CA LYS A 718 0.81 -35.14 2.73
C LYS A 718 0.89 -34.68 4.17
N GLU A 719 2.10 -34.70 4.72
CA GLU A 719 2.33 -34.49 6.14
C GLU A 719 3.10 -33.19 6.41
N TYR A 720 2.61 -32.41 7.35
CA TYR A 720 3.18 -31.14 7.79
C TYR A 720 3.53 -31.20 9.27
N LEU A 721 4.75 -30.77 9.61
CA LEU A 721 5.26 -30.79 10.99
C LEU A 721 5.24 -29.38 11.59
N VAL A 722 4.33 -29.15 12.53
CA VAL A 722 4.13 -27.87 13.23
C VAL A 722 4.85 -27.88 14.58
N PRO A 723 5.69 -26.88 14.90
CA PRO A 723 6.27 -26.77 16.25
C PRO A 723 5.21 -26.72 17.35
N ARG A 724 5.44 -27.43 18.46
CA ARG A 724 4.51 -27.38 19.61
C ARG A 724 4.43 -25.98 20.22
N GLY A 725 3.21 -25.61 20.62
CA GLY A 725 2.91 -24.33 21.25
C GLY A 725 2.49 -23.23 20.28
N LYS A 726 2.71 -23.39 18.97
CA LYS A 726 2.16 -22.49 17.94
C LYS A 726 0.66 -22.78 17.74
N HIS A 727 -0.10 -21.71 17.52
CA HIS A 727 -1.53 -21.77 17.22
C HIS A 727 -1.73 -22.34 15.80
N ILE A 728 -2.65 -23.30 15.66
CA ILE A 728 -2.99 -23.92 14.37
C ILE A 728 -4.33 -23.34 13.93
N ASN A 729 -4.42 -22.89 12.68
CA ASN A 729 -5.59 -22.19 12.17
C ASN A 729 -6.72 -23.12 11.72
N VAL A 730 -6.38 -24.37 11.43
CA VAL A 730 -7.27 -25.38 10.85
C VAL A 730 -7.74 -26.39 11.90
N HIS A 731 -8.97 -26.86 11.75
CA HIS A 731 -9.56 -27.91 12.59
C HIS A 731 -9.58 -29.27 11.87
N GLU A 732 -9.84 -30.32 12.65
CA GLU A 732 -9.93 -31.67 12.11
C GLU A 732 -11.21 -31.83 11.27
N GLY A 733 -11.07 -32.28 10.03
CA GLY A 733 -12.18 -32.43 9.09
C GLY A 733 -12.50 -31.18 8.25
N ASP A 734 -11.69 -30.12 8.37
CA ASP A 734 -11.73 -28.97 7.47
C ASP A 734 -11.20 -29.36 6.09
N TYR A 735 -11.84 -28.85 5.04
CA TYR A 735 -11.33 -28.93 3.68
C TYR A 735 -10.50 -27.69 3.40
N ILE A 736 -9.23 -27.88 3.05
CA ILE A 736 -8.30 -26.81 2.73
C ILE A 736 -7.82 -26.92 1.28
N ARG A 737 -7.54 -25.77 0.68
CA ARG A 737 -6.98 -25.69 -0.67
C ARG A 737 -5.46 -25.54 -0.63
N ALA A 738 -4.78 -26.07 -1.63
CA ALA A 738 -3.37 -25.86 -1.91
C ALA A 738 -3.04 -24.36 -1.77
N GLY A 739 -2.03 -24.04 -0.98
CA GLY A 739 -1.56 -22.69 -0.66
C GLY A 739 -2.21 -22.03 0.56
N GLU A 740 -3.25 -22.61 1.17
CA GLU A 740 -3.82 -22.08 2.41
C GLU A 740 -2.89 -22.29 3.61
N GLN A 741 -2.88 -21.33 4.53
CA GLN A 741 -2.01 -21.31 5.70
C GLN A 741 -2.56 -22.19 6.84
N LEU A 742 -1.74 -23.13 7.32
CA LEU A 742 -2.04 -23.98 8.48
C LEU A 742 -1.74 -23.28 9.82
N ILE A 743 -0.81 -22.30 9.80
CA ILE A 743 -0.33 -21.55 10.96
C ILE A 743 -0.23 -20.09 10.55
N ASP A 744 -0.55 -19.18 11.49
CA ASP A 744 -0.27 -17.76 11.37
C ASP A 744 1.23 -17.49 11.18
N GLY A 745 1.56 -16.62 10.23
CA GLY A 745 2.93 -16.20 9.94
C GLY A 745 3.06 -15.62 8.53
N VAL A 746 4.30 -15.27 8.16
CA VAL A 746 4.59 -14.78 6.82
C VAL A 746 4.85 -15.97 5.89
N ILE A 747 4.25 -15.97 4.71
CA ILE A 747 4.45 -17.02 3.70
C ILE A 747 5.90 -16.98 3.21
N ASP A 748 6.55 -18.15 3.15
CA ASP A 748 7.85 -18.31 2.48
C ASP A 748 7.65 -18.31 0.95
N PRO A 749 8.22 -17.34 0.21
CA PRO A 749 8.07 -17.27 -1.25
C PRO A 749 8.55 -18.53 -1.99
N HIS A 750 9.53 -19.26 -1.44
CA HIS A 750 10.02 -20.50 -2.03
C HIS A 750 9.00 -21.63 -1.93
N ASP A 751 8.32 -21.74 -0.79
CA ASP A 751 7.27 -22.73 -0.59
C ASP A 751 6.08 -22.39 -1.48
N PHE A 752 5.73 -21.10 -1.57
CA PHE A 752 4.65 -20.61 -2.43
C PHE A 752 4.90 -20.89 -3.93
N LEU A 753 6.13 -20.73 -4.43
CA LEU A 753 6.50 -21.08 -5.80
C LEU A 753 6.20 -22.56 -6.11
N ARG A 754 6.59 -23.46 -5.20
CA ARG A 754 6.41 -24.91 -5.40
C ARG A 754 4.93 -25.30 -5.44
N VAL A 755 4.09 -24.63 -4.67
CA VAL A 755 2.67 -24.98 -4.54
C VAL A 755 1.80 -24.32 -5.60
N LYS A 756 1.93 -23.00 -5.77
CA LYS A 756 1.02 -22.19 -6.61
C LYS A 756 1.60 -21.87 -7.98
N GLY A 757 2.88 -22.18 -8.22
CA GLY A 757 3.58 -21.88 -9.47
C GLY A 757 4.02 -20.42 -9.63
N ILE A 758 4.66 -20.14 -10.75
CA ILE A 758 5.35 -18.87 -11.04
C ILE A 758 4.37 -17.69 -11.10
N LYS A 759 3.25 -17.85 -11.82
CA LYS A 759 2.27 -16.78 -12.08
C LYS A 759 1.67 -16.22 -10.79
N ASN A 760 1.24 -17.12 -9.91
CA ASN A 760 0.68 -16.76 -8.62
C ASN A 760 1.75 -16.17 -7.69
N LEU A 761 2.95 -16.74 -7.65
CA LEU A 761 4.04 -16.18 -6.84
C LEU A 761 4.39 -14.76 -7.27
N ALA A 762 4.51 -14.54 -8.58
CA ALA A 762 4.88 -13.25 -9.10
C ALA A 762 3.81 -12.19 -8.75
N ARG A 763 2.53 -12.54 -8.87
CA ARG A 763 1.41 -11.70 -8.41
C ARG A 763 1.51 -11.41 -6.91
N TYR A 764 1.70 -12.43 -6.07
CA TYR A 764 1.86 -12.28 -4.63
C TYR A 764 3.00 -11.31 -4.26
N LEU A 765 4.17 -11.44 -4.90
CA LEU A 765 5.30 -10.54 -4.65
C LEU A 765 4.99 -9.10 -5.09
N VAL A 766 4.31 -8.90 -6.21
CA VAL A 766 3.90 -7.57 -6.68
C VAL A 766 2.91 -6.95 -5.68
N ASP A 767 1.89 -7.69 -5.27
CA ASP A 767 0.85 -7.21 -4.34
C ASP A 767 1.43 -6.85 -2.96
N GLU A 768 2.28 -7.70 -2.38
CA GLU A 768 2.93 -7.44 -1.08
C GLU A 768 3.84 -6.20 -1.11
N ILE A 769 4.64 -6.03 -2.18
CA ILE A 769 5.52 -4.86 -2.31
C ILE A 769 4.68 -3.60 -2.55
N GLN A 770 3.64 -3.70 -3.36
CA GLN A 770 2.73 -2.61 -3.68
C GLN A 770 1.96 -2.13 -2.44
N GLU A 771 1.51 -3.05 -1.57
CA GLU A 771 0.88 -2.74 -0.28
C GLU A 771 1.79 -1.85 0.57
N VAL A 772 3.08 -2.21 0.70
CA VAL A 772 4.02 -1.43 1.51
C VAL A 772 4.20 -0.01 0.96
N TYR A 773 4.34 0.17 -0.35
CA TYR A 773 4.45 1.51 -0.95
C TYR A 773 3.15 2.32 -0.80
N ARG A 774 1.99 1.69 -1.00
CA ARG A 774 0.68 2.36 -0.93
C ARG A 774 0.30 2.73 0.49
N LEU A 775 0.62 1.90 1.49
CA LEU A 775 0.49 2.22 2.91
C LEU A 775 1.24 3.50 3.29
N GLN A 776 2.34 3.78 2.59
CA GLN A 776 3.14 4.99 2.77
C GLN A 776 2.71 6.16 1.86
N GLY A 777 1.61 6.01 1.12
CA GLY A 777 1.08 7.01 0.21
C GLY A 777 1.92 7.23 -1.05
N VAL A 778 2.80 6.28 -1.40
CA VAL A 778 3.60 6.33 -2.63
C VAL A 778 2.88 5.56 -3.73
N LYS A 779 2.68 6.20 -4.87
CA LYS A 779 2.08 5.59 -6.06
C LYS A 779 3.17 5.08 -6.99
N ILE A 780 3.16 3.77 -7.23
CA ILE A 780 4.00 3.09 -8.21
C ILE A 780 3.06 2.20 -9.03
N ASN A 781 3.27 2.13 -10.35
CA ASN A 781 2.57 1.18 -11.20
C ASN A 781 3.23 -0.20 -11.11
N ASP A 782 2.40 -1.24 -11.01
CA ASP A 782 2.79 -2.65 -10.88
C ASP A 782 3.83 -3.09 -11.92
N LYS A 783 3.87 -2.46 -13.12
CA LYS A 783 4.78 -2.84 -14.21
C LYS A 783 6.25 -2.77 -13.81
N HIS A 784 6.58 -1.83 -12.94
CA HIS A 784 7.95 -1.64 -12.48
C HIS A 784 8.38 -2.79 -11.56
N ILE A 785 7.50 -3.20 -10.65
CA ILE A 785 7.77 -4.33 -9.75
C ILE A 785 7.81 -5.64 -10.55
N GLU A 786 6.90 -5.81 -11.52
CA GLU A 786 6.89 -6.95 -12.45
C GLU A 786 8.21 -7.12 -13.20
N VAL A 787 8.83 -6.03 -13.65
CA VAL A 787 10.14 -6.08 -14.33
C VAL A 787 11.21 -6.68 -13.40
N ILE A 788 11.24 -6.28 -12.12
CA ILE A 788 12.20 -6.82 -11.15
C ILE A 788 11.90 -8.29 -10.84
N VAL A 789 10.63 -8.62 -10.59
CA VAL A 789 10.19 -9.99 -10.27
C VAL A 789 10.46 -10.94 -11.44
N ARG A 790 10.32 -10.49 -12.69
CA ARG A 790 10.74 -11.26 -13.89
C ARG A 790 12.22 -11.61 -13.83
N GLN A 791 13.09 -10.68 -13.44
CA GLN A 791 14.52 -10.96 -13.34
C GLN A 791 14.86 -11.93 -12.19
N MET A 792 14.10 -11.91 -11.10
CA MET A 792 14.25 -12.86 -9.99
C MET A 792 13.87 -14.30 -10.37
N LEU A 793 13.02 -14.47 -11.39
CA LEU A 793 12.52 -15.74 -11.91
C LEU A 793 13.17 -16.16 -13.25
N ARG A 794 14.30 -15.54 -13.63
CA ARG A 794 14.97 -15.75 -14.92
C ARG A 794 15.63 -17.13 -15.08
N ARG A 795 15.87 -17.85 -13.97
CA ARG A 795 16.63 -19.12 -13.97
C ARG A 795 15.76 -20.32 -13.64
N VAL A 796 16.14 -21.45 -14.23
CA VAL A 796 15.57 -22.78 -13.97
C VAL A 796 16.67 -23.74 -13.57
N LYS A 797 16.32 -24.75 -12.78
CA LYS A 797 17.22 -25.83 -12.36
C LYS A 797 16.82 -27.11 -13.06
N ILE A 798 17.75 -27.72 -13.79
CA ILE A 798 17.50 -28.94 -14.56
C ILE A 798 17.27 -30.12 -13.61
N THR A 799 16.14 -30.81 -13.76
CA THR A 799 15.78 -32.02 -13.00
C THR A 799 15.95 -33.29 -13.81
N ALA A 800 15.71 -33.24 -15.12
CA ALA A 800 16.01 -34.32 -16.05
C ALA A 800 16.64 -33.75 -17.31
N VAL A 801 17.68 -34.41 -17.83
CA VAL A 801 18.48 -33.90 -18.96
C VAL A 801 17.84 -34.27 -20.31
N GLY A 802 17.15 -35.41 -20.40
CA GLY A 802 16.72 -35.95 -21.70
C GLY A 802 17.92 -36.13 -22.64
N ASP A 803 17.74 -35.75 -23.91
CA ASP A 803 18.78 -35.73 -24.94
C ASP A 803 19.48 -34.36 -25.09
N THR A 804 19.25 -33.43 -24.16
CA THR A 804 19.87 -32.10 -24.20
C THR A 804 21.33 -32.11 -23.76
N THR A 805 22.03 -31.00 -24.00
CA THR A 805 23.42 -30.78 -23.55
C THR A 805 23.57 -30.38 -22.07
N PHE A 806 22.47 -30.30 -21.32
CA PHE A 806 22.49 -29.83 -19.94
C PHE A 806 23.03 -30.86 -18.94
N MET A 807 23.46 -30.38 -17.77
CA MET A 807 23.80 -31.24 -16.65
C MET A 807 22.69 -31.29 -15.59
N LEU A 808 22.54 -32.44 -14.93
CA LEU A 808 21.55 -32.61 -13.87
C LEU A 808 21.87 -31.67 -12.68
N GLY A 809 20.90 -30.85 -12.28
CA GLY A 809 21.06 -29.82 -11.26
C GLY A 809 21.75 -28.53 -11.72
N GLU A 810 22.10 -28.41 -12.99
CA GLU A 810 22.63 -27.18 -13.58
C GLU A 810 21.59 -26.04 -13.50
N GLN A 811 22.07 -24.82 -13.25
CA GLN A 811 21.24 -23.62 -13.25
C GLN A 811 21.47 -22.84 -14.53
N VAL A 812 20.45 -22.82 -15.38
CA VAL A 812 20.50 -22.16 -16.69
C VAL A 812 19.44 -21.07 -16.79
N GLU A 813 19.67 -20.11 -17.68
CA GLU A 813 18.63 -19.14 -18.01
C GLU A 813 17.45 -19.82 -18.70
N ARG A 814 16.25 -19.34 -18.40
CA ARG A 814 15.01 -19.92 -18.91
C ARG A 814 14.92 -19.85 -20.43
N SER A 815 15.33 -18.75 -21.04
CA SER A 815 15.34 -18.59 -22.50
C SER A 815 16.20 -19.65 -23.18
N ARG A 816 17.43 -19.86 -22.68
CA ARG A 816 18.34 -20.91 -23.18
C ARG A 816 17.76 -22.31 -23.01
N PHE A 817 17.08 -22.57 -21.89
CA PHE A 817 16.39 -23.85 -21.65
C PHE A 817 15.25 -24.08 -22.65
N GLU A 818 14.42 -23.06 -22.90
CA GLU A 818 13.32 -23.13 -23.86
C GLU A 818 13.85 -23.33 -25.30
N GLU A 819 14.86 -22.56 -25.72
CA GLU A 819 15.47 -22.68 -27.05
C GLU A 819 16.11 -24.06 -27.31
N GLU A 820 16.84 -24.61 -26.33
CA GLU A 820 17.47 -25.93 -26.46
C GLU A 820 16.41 -27.04 -26.54
N ASN A 821 15.36 -26.95 -25.73
CA ASN A 821 14.27 -27.91 -25.74
C ASN A 821 13.48 -27.86 -27.04
N GLU A 822 13.21 -26.68 -27.58
CA GLU A 822 12.58 -26.53 -28.90
C GLU A 822 13.43 -27.18 -29.99
N ARG A 823 14.76 -27.02 -29.95
CA ARG A 823 15.67 -27.67 -30.90
C ARG A 823 15.58 -29.20 -30.82
N ILE A 824 15.68 -29.77 -29.61
CA ILE A 824 15.62 -31.22 -29.42
C ILE A 824 14.25 -31.79 -29.80
N LEU A 825 13.16 -31.08 -29.52
CA LEU A 825 11.81 -31.45 -29.95
C LEU A 825 11.69 -31.52 -31.48
N VAL A 826 12.29 -30.56 -32.19
CA VAL A 826 12.33 -30.56 -33.67
C VAL A 826 13.19 -31.71 -34.21
N GLU A 827 14.27 -32.05 -33.51
CA GLU A 827 15.12 -33.21 -33.81
C GLU A 827 14.46 -34.56 -33.43
N GLY A 828 13.34 -34.54 -32.70
CA GLY A 828 12.57 -35.71 -32.29
C GLY A 828 13.09 -36.42 -31.03
N GLY A 829 13.97 -35.79 -30.26
CA GLY A 829 14.50 -36.32 -29.00
C GLY A 829 13.66 -35.97 -27.77
N GLU A 830 14.07 -36.48 -26.61
CA GLU A 830 13.41 -36.16 -25.33
C GLU A 830 13.93 -34.82 -24.76
N PRO A 831 13.05 -33.82 -24.52
CA PRO A 831 13.46 -32.54 -23.96
C PRO A 831 13.85 -32.63 -22.48
N ALA A 832 14.67 -31.70 -22.02
CA ALA A 832 15.00 -31.58 -20.60
C ALA A 832 13.81 -31.09 -19.78
N SER A 833 13.73 -31.56 -18.54
CA SER A 833 12.79 -31.05 -17.53
C SER A 833 13.52 -30.18 -16.52
N ALA A 834 12.88 -29.11 -16.05
CA ALA A 834 13.46 -28.18 -15.10
C ALA A 834 12.41 -27.64 -14.12
N GLU A 835 12.87 -27.27 -12.92
CA GLU A 835 12.08 -26.57 -11.92
C GLU A 835 12.43 -25.08 -11.92
N PRO A 836 11.43 -24.17 -11.80
CA PRO A 836 11.70 -22.75 -11.69
C PRO A 836 12.45 -22.42 -10.40
N MET A 837 13.37 -21.45 -10.49
CA MET A 837 14.15 -20.98 -9.36
C MET A 837 13.86 -19.52 -9.08
N LEU A 838 13.46 -19.23 -7.84
CA LEU A 838 13.38 -17.87 -7.33
C LEU A 838 14.72 -17.49 -6.69
N LEU A 839 15.36 -16.44 -7.19
CA LEU A 839 16.61 -15.90 -6.65
C LEU A 839 16.39 -14.47 -6.14
N GLY A 840 16.97 -14.17 -4.97
CA GLY A 840 17.06 -12.80 -4.49
C GLY A 840 17.95 -11.94 -5.41
N ILE A 841 17.67 -10.64 -5.46
CA ILE A 841 18.33 -9.68 -6.36
C ILE A 841 19.87 -9.72 -6.30
N THR A 842 20.47 -9.91 -5.11
CA THR A 842 21.94 -9.99 -4.99
C THR A 842 22.52 -11.25 -5.64
N ARG A 843 21.82 -12.38 -5.57
CA ARG A 843 22.26 -13.62 -6.22
C ARG A 843 21.96 -13.60 -7.72
N ALA A 844 20.85 -13.01 -8.12
CA ALA A 844 20.49 -12.84 -9.52
C ALA A 844 21.55 -12.00 -10.27
N SER A 845 22.01 -10.88 -9.70
CA SER A 845 23.03 -10.01 -10.35
C SER A 845 24.40 -10.68 -10.52
N LEU A 846 24.84 -11.48 -9.54
CA LEU A 846 26.11 -12.22 -9.59
C LEU A 846 26.12 -13.37 -10.61
N THR A 847 24.93 -13.82 -11.04
CA THR A 847 24.75 -14.94 -11.96
C THR A 847 24.35 -14.48 -13.36
N THR A 848 24.61 -13.23 -13.71
CA THR A 848 24.43 -12.70 -15.07
C THR A 848 25.41 -13.34 -16.05
N ASP A 849 25.04 -13.40 -17.33
CA ASP A 849 25.87 -13.99 -18.38
C ASP A 849 27.15 -13.19 -18.63
N SER A 850 27.05 -11.85 -18.63
CA SER A 850 28.21 -10.98 -18.77
C SER A 850 29.03 -10.97 -17.48
N PHE A 851 30.25 -11.49 -17.55
CA PHE A 851 31.16 -11.46 -16.41
C PHE A 851 31.71 -10.05 -16.16
N ILE A 852 31.75 -9.17 -17.16
CA ILE A 852 32.21 -7.77 -17.02
C ILE A 852 31.24 -7.00 -16.12
N SER A 853 29.94 -7.10 -16.43
CA SER A 853 28.87 -6.51 -15.62
C SER A 853 28.86 -7.08 -14.19
N ALA A 854 28.90 -8.41 -14.03
CA ALA A 854 28.95 -9.06 -12.72
C ALA A 854 30.18 -8.62 -11.88
N ALA A 855 31.35 -8.51 -12.50
CA ALA A 855 32.60 -8.13 -11.83
C ALA A 855 32.58 -6.70 -11.27
N SER A 856 31.79 -5.80 -11.87
CA SER A 856 31.62 -4.43 -11.41
C SER A 856 30.72 -4.27 -10.17
N PHE A 857 29.95 -5.31 -9.83
CA PHE A 857 28.99 -5.26 -8.72
C PHE A 857 29.66 -5.55 -7.37
N GLN A 858 29.94 -6.82 -7.08
CA GLN A 858 30.54 -7.34 -5.84
C GLN A 858 31.28 -8.66 -6.10
N GLU A 859 32.13 -9.08 -5.17
CA GLU A 859 32.92 -10.32 -5.26
C GLU A 859 33.77 -10.44 -6.55
N THR A 860 34.32 -9.32 -7.03
CA THR A 860 35.07 -9.22 -8.30
C THR A 860 36.08 -10.34 -8.49
N THR A 861 36.88 -10.68 -7.47
CA THR A 861 37.87 -11.76 -7.52
C THR A 861 37.24 -13.11 -7.86
N LYS A 862 36.10 -13.45 -7.24
CA LYS A 862 35.41 -14.72 -7.46
C LYS A 862 34.80 -14.78 -8.85
N VAL A 863 34.16 -13.69 -9.30
CA VAL A 863 33.58 -13.58 -10.65
C VAL A 863 34.65 -13.76 -11.72
N LEU A 864 35.76 -13.03 -11.62
CA LEU A 864 36.86 -13.12 -12.59
C LEU A 864 37.57 -14.48 -12.54
N THR A 865 37.71 -15.08 -11.36
CA THR A 865 38.30 -16.43 -11.24
C THR A 865 37.43 -17.47 -11.95
N ASN A 866 36.11 -17.45 -11.72
CA ASN A 866 35.18 -18.35 -12.38
C ASN A 866 35.14 -18.13 -13.90
N ALA A 867 35.15 -16.87 -14.35
CA ALA A 867 35.19 -16.53 -15.77
C ALA A 867 36.48 -17.02 -16.44
N SER A 868 37.62 -16.88 -15.75
CA SER A 868 38.92 -17.36 -16.24
C SER A 868 38.99 -18.88 -16.31
N ILE A 869 38.50 -19.59 -15.30
CA ILE A 869 38.46 -21.07 -15.28
C ILE A 869 37.58 -21.59 -16.42
N ALA A 870 36.44 -20.96 -16.67
CA ALA A 870 35.50 -21.36 -17.71
C ALA A 870 35.87 -20.83 -19.12
N GLY A 871 36.89 -19.98 -19.25
CA GLY A 871 37.23 -19.34 -20.52
C GLY A 871 36.07 -18.53 -21.13
N LYS A 872 35.27 -17.85 -20.29
CA LYS A 872 34.05 -17.15 -20.75
C LYS A 872 34.37 -16.04 -21.75
N ILE A 873 33.53 -15.94 -22.78
CA ILE A 873 33.55 -14.86 -23.77
C ILE A 873 32.34 -13.96 -23.52
N ASP A 874 32.57 -12.66 -23.42
CA ASP A 874 31.51 -11.66 -23.25
C ASP A 874 31.11 -11.06 -24.61
N ASN A 875 29.80 -11.01 -24.87
CA ASN A 875 29.24 -10.52 -26.13
C ASN A 875 28.81 -9.05 -26.08
N LEU A 876 28.98 -8.35 -24.95
CA LEU A 876 28.66 -6.92 -24.78
C LEU A 876 27.20 -6.60 -25.15
N ARG A 877 26.25 -7.41 -24.69
CA ARG A 877 24.82 -7.25 -24.99
C ARG A 877 24.11 -6.36 -23.97
N GLY A 878 24.66 -6.20 -22.77
CA GLY A 878 24.09 -5.39 -21.70
C GLY A 878 24.51 -3.92 -21.75
N LEU A 879 23.86 -3.10 -20.93
CA LEU A 879 24.18 -1.68 -20.82
C LEU A 879 25.57 -1.46 -20.20
N LYS A 880 25.85 -2.16 -19.10
CA LYS A 880 27.04 -1.92 -18.25
C LYS A 880 28.35 -2.24 -18.94
N GLU A 881 28.41 -3.38 -19.64
CA GLU A 881 29.64 -3.75 -20.34
C GLU A 881 30.02 -2.68 -21.38
N ASN A 882 29.04 -2.15 -22.10
CA ASN A 882 29.27 -1.12 -23.10
C ASN A 882 29.71 0.21 -22.47
N VAL A 883 29.14 0.60 -21.33
CA VAL A 883 29.62 1.77 -20.56
C VAL A 883 31.07 1.58 -20.13
N ILE A 884 31.43 0.43 -19.56
CA ILE A 884 32.79 0.14 -19.10
C ILE A 884 33.79 0.15 -20.26
N MET A 885 33.39 -0.36 -21.42
CA MET A 885 34.21 -0.40 -22.63
C MET A 885 34.22 0.92 -23.42
N GLY A 886 33.49 1.95 -22.97
CA GLY A 886 33.41 3.25 -23.65
C GLY A 886 32.68 3.21 -24.99
N ARG A 887 31.67 2.35 -25.15
CA ARG A 887 30.86 2.19 -26.37
C ARG A 887 29.47 2.79 -26.18
N LEU A 888 28.75 2.94 -27.30
CA LEU A 888 27.32 3.22 -27.27
C LEU A 888 26.58 2.10 -26.53
N ILE A 889 25.63 2.46 -25.69
CA ILE A 889 24.79 1.50 -24.97
C ILE A 889 23.75 0.87 -25.92
N PRO A 890 23.39 -0.42 -25.76
CA PRO A 890 22.40 -1.11 -26.61
C PRO A 890 20.95 -0.76 -26.24
N ALA A 891 20.68 0.51 -25.94
CA ALA A 891 19.35 1.07 -25.67
C ALA A 891 19.24 2.47 -26.26
N GLY A 892 18.01 2.98 -26.39
CA GLY A 892 17.71 4.30 -26.94
C GLY A 892 18.37 4.51 -28.31
N THR A 893 19.13 5.60 -28.44
CA THR A 893 19.84 5.97 -29.68
C THR A 893 20.88 4.94 -30.10
N GLY A 894 21.55 4.28 -29.16
CA GLY A 894 22.58 3.29 -29.45
C GLY A 894 22.06 1.96 -30.00
N ARG A 895 20.78 1.63 -29.78
CA ARG A 895 20.13 0.44 -30.37
C ARG A 895 20.26 0.43 -31.89
N VAL A 896 19.96 1.56 -32.54
CA VAL A 896 19.96 1.69 -34.00
C VAL A 896 21.33 1.31 -34.58
N PHE A 897 22.40 1.70 -33.89
CA PHE A 897 23.77 1.34 -34.26
C PHE A 897 24.01 -0.18 -34.20
N TYR A 898 23.52 -0.86 -33.17
CA TYR A 898 23.68 -2.32 -33.04
C TYR A 898 22.81 -3.09 -34.02
N GLU A 899 21.57 -2.67 -34.28
CA GLU A 899 20.70 -3.30 -35.28
C GLU A 899 21.28 -3.20 -36.69
N GLU A 900 21.80 -2.04 -37.09
CA GLU A 900 22.48 -1.90 -38.38
C GLU A 900 23.70 -2.81 -38.46
N LYS A 901 24.44 -2.94 -37.36
CA LYS A 901 25.62 -3.79 -37.30
C LYS A 901 25.27 -5.27 -37.38
N GLU A 902 24.18 -5.71 -36.75
CA GLU A 902 23.68 -7.08 -36.88
C GLU A 902 23.17 -7.35 -38.29
N LYS A 903 22.42 -6.42 -38.90
CA LYS A 903 21.98 -6.52 -40.30
C LYS A 903 23.14 -6.57 -41.30
N ARG A 904 24.30 -5.99 -40.98
CA ARG A 904 25.52 -6.08 -41.80
C ARG A 904 26.31 -7.37 -41.59
N ARG A 905 26.06 -8.09 -40.49
CA ARG A 905 26.71 -9.37 -40.15
C ARG A 905 25.92 -10.56 -40.66
N ALA A 906 24.60 -10.48 -40.64
CA ALA A 906 23.69 -11.37 -41.35
C ALA A 906 23.78 -11.12 -42.85
#